data_AF-A0A8C9V9K2-F1
#
_entry.id   AF-A0A8C9V9K2-F1
#
_cell.length_a   1.000
_cell.length_b   1.000
_cell.length_c   1.000
_cell.angle_alpha   90.00
_cell.angle_beta   90.00
_cell.angle_gamma   90.00
#
_symmetry.space_group_name_H-M   'P 1'
#
loop_
_entity.id
_entity.type
_entity.pdbx_description
1 polymer ?
#
loop_
_entity_poly.entity_id
_entity_poly.type
_entity_poly.pdbx_seq_one_letter_code
_entity_poly.pdbx_strand_id
1 'polypeptide(L)'
;MAASNLDPRLNHTLGPGARSRFSQGPERSPGAPDRVLKVFHYFESDSEPGVWASNIRHGDGTDVRGIIQRFVDIHKVRSAPCFGLRLSHLRSGEVHWLHPDLGVSHVREKYELNQPHDDCRYELRIRYLPKGFLNKFTEDKPTLNFFYHQVRNDYMLAMADHVDQDVALKLGCLEIRRFFRDLRGNALDKKSNYELLEKDVGLKRFFPKSLLESVKPKTLRKSIQQTFKQFANLNEEQSVLKFFEILSPIYRYDKECFKCALGSSWVISVELAIGPEEGISYLTDKGSTPTHLANFSHVQSIQFSINEDKERKGMLQLDVAGASEPLTVTTTTLTTAENMADLIDGYCRLVKGVSQSFIVRPHKGRPLLWVYSFIQPVNHKTDDYAEIVDEEDVHTMPSTRDYEIQRDRVELGRCIGEGQFGDVHQGIYSTPEHPCLPVAVKTCKNCTSDNVREKFLQEALTMRQFDHPHIVKLVGVITENPGWIVMELCMLGELRSFLQVRKYNLDLASLILFAYQLSTALAYLESKRFVHRDIAARNVLVSSTDCVKLGDFGLSRYMEDCSYYKASKGKLPIKWMAPESINFRRFTSASDVWMFGVCMWEILMYGVKPFQGVKNNDVIGKIENGERLAMPHNCPPTLYSLMTKCWSYDPSKRPRFTELKAQLSTILEEEKVQQEERVRMEMRRQAPSSWDTGGNDEAPPKPSRPAYPSPRCSEGFYPSPQHMGQHNHYQVSAYTDPHGRPCMPNRLYPPQVSVLDTQDHWKHHQPQDIHTRPSLHQDGGRMDLRGMGQGLPPSEMEEQLILQQHQMEEDQRWLEQEERFMKPESRNSRGSLDQEDGSLQGPVMVLPLSTPEQVAPPKKPPRPGAPGLGGGHANANSTDGYNEGVKIQPQEINPPPTANLDRSNDKVYENVTGLVKAVIEMSSKIQPASPEEYVPMVKDVGLALRTLLAAVDETIPTLPSGSHREVEMAQKLLNSDLAELINKMKLAQQYVMTSLQQDYKKQMLTAAHALAVDAKNLLDVIDQVRLRMATGARPR
;
A
#
# COMPACT_ATOMS: atom_id res chain seq x y z
N MET A 1 6.43 54.61 -24.48
CA MET A 1 5.88 55.98 -24.56
C MET A 1 4.54 56.01 -23.81
N ALA A 2 3.90 57.18 -23.70
CA ALA A 2 2.63 57.41 -22.99
C ALA A 2 1.52 56.38 -23.37
N ALA A 3 0.80 55.81 -22.39
CA ALA A 3 -0.54 56.23 -21.91
C ALA A 3 -1.70 55.62 -22.75
N SER A 4 -2.96 55.54 -22.31
CA SER A 4 -3.66 56.23 -21.20
C SER A 4 -4.77 55.38 -20.53
N ASN A 5 -5.30 55.85 -19.39
CA ASN A 5 -6.41 55.24 -18.64
C ASN A 5 -7.77 55.33 -19.38
N LEU A 6 -8.78 54.54 -18.94
CA LEU A 6 -10.04 55.06 -18.35
C LEU A 6 -11.02 53.93 -17.89
N ASP A 7 -11.42 54.01 -16.62
CA ASP A 7 -12.69 53.53 -16.03
C ASP A 7 -13.54 54.83 -15.83
N PRO A 8 -14.91 54.89 -15.90
CA PRO A 8 -15.76 54.13 -14.99
C PRO A 8 -17.16 53.65 -15.46
N ARG A 9 -17.65 52.68 -14.68
CA ARG A 9 -19.05 52.34 -14.33
C ARG A 9 -20.17 53.30 -14.77
N LEU A 10 -21.27 52.74 -15.27
CA LEU A 10 -22.62 53.32 -15.16
C LEU A 10 -23.65 52.23 -14.76
N ASN A 11 -24.47 52.53 -13.76
CA ASN A 11 -25.62 51.70 -13.35
C ASN A 11 -26.88 52.17 -14.07
N HIS A 12 -27.74 51.25 -14.52
CA HIS A 12 -29.18 51.53 -14.65
C HIS A 12 -30.01 50.32 -14.21
N THR A 13 -30.96 50.59 -13.32
CA THR A 13 -31.91 49.62 -12.75
C THR A 13 -33.25 49.69 -13.47
N LEU A 14 -33.88 48.52 -13.69
CA LEU A 14 -35.33 48.34 -13.83
C LEU A 14 -35.64 46.84 -13.74
N GLY A 15 -36.75 46.49 -13.09
CA GLY A 15 -37.32 45.12 -13.01
C GLY A 15 -38.85 45.22 -13.02
N PRO A 16 -39.61 44.28 -12.41
CA PRO A 16 -39.25 42.97 -11.86
C PRO A 16 -40.10 41.82 -12.45
N GLY A 17 -39.77 40.55 -12.15
CA GLY A 17 -40.54 39.38 -12.60
C GLY A 17 -40.45 38.17 -11.67
N ALA A 18 -41.61 37.71 -11.18
CA ALA A 18 -41.90 36.54 -10.34
C ALA A 18 -40.77 35.53 -10.00
N ARG A 19 -40.51 35.36 -8.68
CA ARG A 19 -39.88 34.14 -8.11
C ARG A 19 -40.92 33.32 -7.36
N SER A 20 -40.91 32.00 -7.54
CA SER A 20 -41.62 31.04 -6.70
C SER A 20 -40.92 30.86 -5.34
N ARG A 21 -41.68 30.54 -4.28
CA ARG A 21 -41.15 30.31 -2.93
C ARG A 21 -40.60 28.89 -2.78
N PHE A 22 -39.41 28.76 -2.21
CA PHE A 22 -38.96 27.57 -1.47
C PHE A 22 -38.22 28.00 -0.18
N SER A 23 -38.00 27.05 0.73
CA SER A 23 -37.79 27.34 2.16
C SER A 23 -36.54 28.17 2.48
N GLN A 24 -36.66 29.04 3.49
CA GLN A 24 -35.51 29.70 4.11
C GLN A 24 -34.72 28.72 4.98
N GLY A 25 -33.39 28.73 4.81
CA GLY A 25 -32.46 28.53 5.92
C GLY A 25 -32.02 29.90 6.46
N PRO A 26 -31.29 29.97 7.58
CA PRO A 26 -30.84 31.25 8.14
C PRO A 26 -29.86 31.96 7.19
N GLU A 27 -30.16 33.23 6.87
CA GLU A 27 -29.33 34.04 5.98
C GLU A 27 -28.01 34.44 6.66
N ARG A 28 -26.89 34.37 5.93
CA ARG A 28 -25.57 34.79 6.42
C ARG A 28 -25.51 36.32 6.50
N SER A 29 -25.13 36.84 7.66
CA SER A 29 -24.77 38.26 7.82
C SER A 29 -23.47 38.58 7.04
N PRO A 30 -23.45 39.63 6.19
CA PRO A 30 -22.25 40.00 5.46
C PRO A 30 -21.22 40.65 6.40
N GLY A 31 -20.03 40.06 6.50
CA GLY A 31 -18.91 40.62 7.27
C GLY A 31 -18.16 39.66 8.20
N ALA A 32 -18.64 38.40 8.37
CA ALA A 32 -17.88 37.40 9.12
C ALA A 32 -16.57 37.04 8.39
N PRO A 33 -15.40 36.98 9.07
CA PRO A 33 -14.17 36.49 8.48
C PRO A 33 -14.30 35.00 8.15
N ASP A 34 -13.53 34.53 7.16
CA ASP A 34 -13.58 33.11 6.80
C ASP A 34 -13.08 32.25 7.96
N ARG A 35 -13.93 31.32 8.42
CA ARG A 35 -13.75 30.55 9.66
C ARG A 35 -12.85 29.34 9.46
N VAL A 36 -11.77 29.52 8.72
CA VAL A 36 -10.82 28.49 8.33
C VAL A 36 -9.44 28.84 8.90
N LEU A 37 -8.88 27.93 9.68
CA LEU A 37 -7.56 28.05 10.31
C LEU A 37 -6.59 27.07 9.65
N LYS A 38 -5.54 27.56 8.98
CA LYS A 38 -4.48 26.69 8.41
C LYS A 38 -3.47 26.33 9.49
N VAL A 39 -3.45 25.07 9.90
CA VAL A 39 -2.56 24.56 10.96
C VAL A 39 -1.53 23.60 10.35
N PHE A 40 -0.25 23.95 10.46
CA PHE A 40 0.87 23.10 10.09
C PHE A 40 1.09 21.99 11.13
N HIS A 41 1.56 20.82 10.70
CA HIS A 41 1.71 19.65 11.57
C HIS A 41 2.77 18.66 11.06
N TYR A 42 3.10 17.65 11.88
CA TYR A 42 4.16 16.67 11.62
C TYR A 42 3.64 15.24 11.35
N PHE A 43 2.35 15.08 11.03
CA PHE A 43 1.82 13.80 10.56
C PHE A 43 2.29 13.54 9.12
N GLU A 44 2.87 12.36 8.85
CA GLU A 44 3.49 12.05 7.56
C GLU A 44 2.46 11.92 6.42
N SER A 45 2.42 12.94 5.55
CA SER A 45 1.72 12.92 4.26
C SER A 45 2.69 12.68 3.09
N ASP A 46 2.16 12.39 1.90
CA ASP A 46 2.96 12.15 0.69
C ASP A 46 3.51 13.43 0.05
N SER A 47 3.00 14.61 0.43
CA SER A 47 3.51 15.93 0.05
C SER A 47 4.86 16.27 0.74
N GLU A 48 5.48 17.41 0.38
CA GLU A 48 6.76 17.82 0.96
C GLU A 48 6.63 18.20 2.45
N PRO A 49 7.58 17.82 3.34
CA PRO A 49 7.42 18.01 4.80
C PRO A 49 7.31 19.46 5.29
N GLY A 50 7.71 20.45 4.48
CA GLY A 50 7.51 21.86 4.80
C GLY A 50 6.07 22.36 4.57
N VAL A 51 5.25 21.56 3.87
CA VAL A 51 3.91 21.91 3.37
C VAL A 51 2.83 21.08 4.09
N TRP A 52 3.19 20.23 5.06
CA TRP A 52 2.23 19.47 5.86
C TRP A 52 1.40 20.42 6.75
N ALA A 53 0.17 20.66 6.30
CA ALA A 53 -0.82 21.47 6.97
C ALA A 53 -2.23 20.94 6.67
N SER A 54 -3.18 21.36 7.50
CA SER A 54 -4.60 21.08 7.34
C SER A 54 -5.39 22.37 7.54
N ASN A 55 -6.40 22.60 6.71
CA ASN A 55 -7.32 23.73 6.87
C ASN A 55 -8.47 23.30 7.76
N ILE A 56 -8.77 24.07 8.80
CA ILE A 56 -9.75 23.67 9.82
C ILE A 56 -10.89 24.66 9.88
N ARG A 57 -12.07 24.24 9.42
CA ARG A 57 -13.32 24.99 9.56
C ARG A 57 -13.75 24.93 11.03
N HIS A 58 -14.02 26.07 11.66
CA HIS A 58 -14.38 26.13 13.09
C HIS A 58 -15.64 26.96 13.40
N GLY A 59 -16.36 26.59 14.45
CA GLY A 59 -17.45 27.35 15.07
C GLY A 59 -16.94 28.47 15.98
N ASP A 60 -17.82 29.35 16.44
CA ASP A 60 -17.49 30.48 17.33
C ASP A 60 -17.11 30.03 18.74
N GLY A 61 -17.66 28.90 19.21
CA GLY A 61 -17.39 28.34 20.53
C GLY A 61 -16.12 27.49 20.61
N THR A 62 -15.42 27.28 19.48
CA THR A 62 -14.28 26.37 19.39
C THR A 62 -13.06 26.88 20.17
N ASP A 63 -12.48 26.05 21.01
CA ASP A 63 -11.22 26.31 21.71
C ASP A 63 -10.02 25.59 21.06
N VAL A 64 -8.81 25.98 21.48
CA VAL A 64 -7.55 25.38 21.00
C VAL A 64 -7.51 23.87 21.29
N ARG A 65 -8.09 23.43 22.42
CA ARG A 65 -8.26 22.03 22.79
C ARG A 65 -9.09 21.26 21.76
N GLY A 66 -10.22 21.81 21.30
CA GLY A 66 -11.05 21.26 20.24
C GLY A 66 -10.31 21.13 18.91
N ILE A 67 -9.52 22.13 18.52
CA ILE A 67 -8.65 22.09 17.34
C ILE A 67 -7.63 20.94 17.44
N ILE A 68 -6.94 20.81 18.59
CA ILE A 68 -5.96 19.73 18.82
C ILE A 68 -6.66 18.35 18.80
N GLN A 69 -7.86 18.23 19.38
CA GLN A 69 -8.58 16.97 19.47
C GLN A 69 -8.95 16.40 18.09
N ARG A 70 -9.33 17.24 17.11
CA ARG A 70 -9.62 16.75 15.73
C ARG A 70 -8.42 16.05 15.10
N PHE A 71 -7.21 16.58 15.29
CA PHE A 71 -5.99 15.91 14.82
C PHE A 71 -5.74 14.59 15.54
N VAL A 72 -5.92 14.57 16.86
CA VAL A 72 -5.75 13.37 17.70
C VAL A 72 -6.68 12.25 17.25
N ASP A 73 -7.97 12.56 17.04
CA ASP A 73 -9.00 11.58 16.66
C ASP A 73 -8.74 11.00 15.27
N ILE A 74 -8.47 11.84 14.27
CA ILE A 74 -8.21 11.44 12.88
C ILE A 74 -6.98 10.52 12.79
N HIS A 75 -5.91 10.84 13.51
CA HIS A 75 -4.67 10.08 13.50
C HIS A 75 -4.62 8.95 14.55
N LYS A 76 -5.69 8.79 15.36
CA LYS A 76 -5.84 7.77 16.42
C LYS A 76 -4.70 7.78 17.44
N VAL A 77 -4.25 8.99 17.78
CA VAL A 77 -3.20 9.29 18.77
C VAL A 77 -3.66 8.88 20.17
N ARG A 78 -2.80 8.18 20.92
CA ARG A 78 -3.06 7.83 22.34
C ARG A 78 -2.55 8.90 23.29
N SER A 79 -1.43 9.53 22.94
CA SER A 79 -0.69 10.50 23.77
C SER A 79 -1.24 11.93 23.68
N ALA A 80 -2.56 12.09 23.55
CA ALA A 80 -3.22 13.37 23.27
C ALA A 80 -2.79 14.54 24.18
N PRO A 81 -2.60 14.36 25.52
CA PRO A 81 -2.18 15.47 26.40
C PRO A 81 -0.73 15.96 26.20
N CYS A 82 0.03 15.37 25.27
CA CYS A 82 1.39 15.82 24.95
C CYS A 82 1.43 16.97 23.93
N PHE A 83 0.32 17.22 23.24
CA PHE A 83 0.20 18.18 22.14
C PHE A 83 -0.22 19.58 22.62
N GLY A 84 0.32 20.60 21.97
CA GLY A 84 -0.05 22.01 22.13
C GLY A 84 -0.01 22.73 20.77
N LEU A 85 -0.65 23.90 20.69
CA LEU A 85 -0.71 24.70 19.47
C LEU A 85 0.21 25.92 19.61
N ARG A 86 1.11 26.12 18.63
CA ARG A 86 2.06 27.24 18.58
C ARG A 86 1.62 28.22 17.51
N LEU A 87 1.54 29.50 17.85
CA LEU A 87 1.52 30.62 16.90
C LEU A 87 2.93 31.20 16.78
N SER A 88 3.36 31.49 15.55
CA SER A 88 4.64 32.15 15.26
C SER A 88 4.44 33.27 14.24
N HIS A 89 4.92 34.47 14.55
CA HIS A 89 4.90 35.63 13.63
C HIS A 89 6.14 35.61 12.73
N LEU A 90 5.95 35.43 11.42
CA LEU A 90 7.03 35.18 10.47
C LEU A 90 7.99 36.36 10.29
N ARG A 91 7.51 37.61 10.48
CA ARG A 91 8.34 38.82 10.35
C ARG A 91 9.07 39.26 11.63
N SER A 92 8.53 38.98 12.82
CA SER A 92 9.19 39.34 14.10
C SER A 92 9.99 38.19 14.72
N GLY A 93 9.67 36.94 14.36
CA GLY A 93 10.18 35.75 15.04
C GLY A 93 9.58 35.52 16.43
N GLU A 94 8.57 36.30 16.83
CA GLU A 94 7.88 36.11 18.12
C GLU A 94 6.97 34.88 18.08
N VAL A 95 6.94 34.16 19.19
CA VAL A 95 6.26 32.86 19.35
C VAL A 95 5.35 32.92 20.57
N HIS A 96 4.09 32.53 20.38
CA HIS A 96 3.09 32.38 21.43
C HIS A 96 2.60 30.94 21.46
N TRP A 97 2.74 30.26 22.60
CA TRP A 97 2.04 29.00 22.83
C TRP A 97 0.61 29.29 23.28
N LEU A 98 -0.34 28.72 22.54
CA LEU A 98 -1.76 28.97 22.73
C LEU A 98 -2.29 27.96 23.75
N HIS A 99 -2.65 28.45 24.93
CA HIS A 99 -3.20 27.62 25.99
C HIS A 99 -4.49 26.91 25.52
N PRO A 100 -4.69 25.60 25.83
CA PRO A 100 -5.80 24.82 25.29
C PRO A 100 -7.19 25.40 25.51
N ASP A 101 -7.42 26.15 26.61
CA ASP A 101 -8.75 26.65 26.98
C ASP A 101 -9.04 28.06 26.39
N LEU A 102 -8.24 28.52 25.42
CA LEU A 102 -8.48 29.76 24.66
C LEU A 102 -9.40 29.51 23.46
N GLY A 103 -10.46 30.31 23.32
CA GLY A 103 -11.33 30.31 22.14
C GLY A 103 -10.61 30.82 20.88
N VAL A 104 -10.70 30.08 19.77
CA VAL A 104 -9.97 30.33 18.53
C VAL A 104 -10.26 31.72 17.96
N SER A 105 -11.53 32.13 17.91
CA SER A 105 -11.90 33.48 17.42
C SER A 105 -11.20 34.60 18.20
N HIS A 106 -11.09 34.48 19.52
CA HIS A 106 -10.37 35.44 20.37
C HIS A 106 -8.85 35.42 20.15
N VAL A 107 -8.25 34.28 19.78
CA VAL A 107 -6.84 34.21 19.36
C VAL A 107 -6.65 35.01 18.07
N ARG A 108 -7.51 34.80 17.09
CA ARG A 108 -7.47 35.54 15.82
C ARG A 108 -7.67 37.05 16.05
N GLU A 109 -8.64 37.44 16.87
CA GLU A 109 -8.84 38.85 17.27
C GLU A 109 -7.65 39.45 18.06
N LYS A 110 -6.92 38.66 18.87
CA LYS A 110 -5.74 39.16 19.60
C LYS A 110 -4.53 39.36 18.69
N TYR A 111 -4.30 38.48 17.72
CA TYR A 111 -3.04 38.40 16.99
C TYR A 111 -3.12 38.78 15.50
N GLU A 112 -4.27 38.61 14.83
CA GLU A 112 -4.45 38.91 13.39
C GLU A 112 -4.98 40.33 13.13
N LEU A 113 -5.67 40.98 14.09
CA LEU A 113 -6.44 42.22 13.86
C LEU A 113 -5.63 43.41 13.29
N ASN A 114 -4.31 43.38 13.43
CA ASN A 114 -3.39 44.43 12.96
C ASN A 114 -2.26 43.88 12.06
N GLN A 115 -2.37 42.64 11.55
CA GLN A 115 -1.36 42.01 10.68
C GLN A 115 -2.00 41.34 9.46
N PRO A 116 -1.32 41.30 8.30
CA PRO A 116 -1.68 40.41 7.19
C PRO A 116 -1.81 38.95 7.65
N HIS A 117 -2.79 38.24 7.11
CA HIS A 117 -3.07 36.83 7.48
C HIS A 117 -1.86 35.92 7.22
N ASP A 118 -1.12 36.18 6.14
CA ASP A 118 0.09 35.42 5.74
C ASP A 118 1.29 35.57 6.70
N ASP A 119 1.28 36.52 7.64
CA ASP A 119 2.35 36.68 8.63
C ASP A 119 2.26 35.72 9.83
N CYS A 120 1.10 35.09 10.03
CA CYS A 120 0.79 34.29 11.21
C CYS A 120 0.81 32.79 10.89
N ARG A 121 1.75 32.04 11.47
CA ARG A 121 1.82 30.59 11.30
C ARG A 121 1.32 29.85 12.54
N TYR A 122 0.22 29.12 12.41
CA TYR A 122 -0.26 28.17 13.41
C TYR A 122 0.36 26.79 13.16
N GLU A 123 0.89 26.16 14.21
CA GLU A 123 1.66 24.92 14.11
C GLU A 123 1.35 24.00 15.30
N LEU A 124 0.73 22.85 15.04
CA LEU A 124 0.53 21.79 16.02
C LEU A 124 1.88 21.16 16.36
N ARG A 125 2.19 21.01 17.65
CA ARG A 125 3.46 20.46 18.12
C ARG A 125 3.28 19.60 19.37
N ILE A 126 4.16 18.63 19.58
CA ILE A 126 4.34 17.97 20.87
C ILE A 126 5.22 18.88 21.73
N ARG A 127 4.75 19.21 22.94
CA ARG A 127 5.43 20.09 23.90
C ARG A 127 5.64 19.44 25.27
N TYR A 128 4.63 18.75 25.77
CA TYR A 128 4.63 18.20 27.13
C TYR A 128 5.01 16.72 27.05
N LEU A 129 6.27 16.39 27.38
CA LEU A 129 6.76 15.01 27.29
C LEU A 129 6.47 14.23 28.57
N PRO A 130 5.95 12.99 28.52
CA PRO A 130 5.85 12.17 29.71
C PRO A 130 7.25 11.63 30.10
N LYS A 131 7.49 11.38 31.39
CA LYS A 131 8.73 10.69 31.84
C LYS A 131 8.89 9.35 31.09
N GLY A 132 10.08 9.11 30.55
CA GLY A 132 10.35 7.97 29.66
C GLY A 132 9.61 7.99 28.30
N PHE A 133 9.37 9.17 27.72
CA PHE A 133 8.50 9.36 26.54
C PHE A 133 8.76 8.44 25.35
N LEU A 134 10.02 8.12 25.00
CA LEU A 134 10.32 7.27 23.84
C LEU A 134 9.67 5.87 23.94
N ASN A 135 9.63 5.28 25.13
CA ASN A 135 9.00 3.98 25.35
C ASN A 135 7.48 4.07 25.15
N LYS A 136 6.84 5.11 25.70
CA LYS A 136 5.39 5.37 25.55
C LYS A 136 5.02 5.68 24.09
N PHE A 137 5.85 6.43 23.38
CA PHE A 137 5.61 6.75 21.96
C PHE A 137 5.82 5.53 21.07
N THR A 138 6.67 4.56 21.44
CA THR A 138 6.77 3.27 20.72
C THR A 138 5.45 2.47 20.75
N GLU A 139 4.67 2.60 21.82
CA GLU A 139 3.30 2.06 21.92
C GLU A 139 2.24 2.90 21.18
N ASP A 140 2.62 4.07 20.66
CA ASP A 140 1.74 5.08 20.04
C ASP A 140 2.40 5.64 18.77
N LYS A 141 2.52 4.77 17.76
CA LYS A 141 3.29 5.03 16.53
C LYS A 141 2.94 6.32 15.77
N PRO A 142 1.69 6.84 15.75
CA PRO A 142 1.40 8.16 15.20
C PRO A 142 2.22 9.27 15.91
N THR A 143 2.23 9.25 17.24
CA THR A 143 2.98 10.20 18.08
C THR A 143 4.48 10.06 17.93
N LEU A 144 5.02 8.82 17.84
CA LEU A 144 6.46 8.61 17.62
C LEU A 144 6.93 9.22 16.29
N ASN A 145 6.18 9.01 15.21
CA ASN A 145 6.53 9.56 13.89
C ASN A 145 6.33 11.09 13.84
N PHE A 146 5.27 11.61 14.49
CA PHE A 146 5.09 13.05 14.65
C PHE A 146 6.26 13.70 15.39
N PHE A 147 6.65 13.14 16.55
CA PHE A 147 7.77 13.65 17.34
C PHE A 147 9.10 13.55 16.57
N TYR A 148 9.31 12.45 15.84
CA TYR A 148 10.46 12.30 14.95
C TYR A 148 10.52 13.42 13.90
N HIS A 149 9.42 13.66 13.19
CA HIS A 149 9.38 14.68 12.15
C HIS A 149 9.55 16.10 12.70
N GLN A 150 8.97 16.40 13.87
CA GLN A 150 9.17 17.66 14.59
C GLN A 150 10.64 17.87 14.94
N VAL A 151 11.24 16.96 15.72
CA VAL A 151 12.63 17.08 16.19
C VAL A 151 13.63 17.07 15.03
N ARG A 152 13.36 16.28 13.97
CA ARG A 152 14.16 16.29 12.74
C ARG A 152 14.09 17.64 12.02
N ASN A 153 12.90 18.26 11.94
CA ASN A 153 12.75 19.58 11.35
C ASN A 153 13.51 20.65 12.15
N ASP A 154 13.39 20.64 13.47
CA ASP A 154 14.09 21.58 14.35
C ASP A 154 15.62 21.42 14.23
N TYR A 155 16.13 20.18 14.20
CA TYR A 155 17.53 19.87 13.91
C TYR A 155 17.99 20.44 12.56
N MET A 156 17.21 20.21 11.48
CA MET A 156 17.54 20.69 10.13
C MET A 156 17.53 22.22 10.01
N LEU A 157 16.77 22.93 10.84
CA LEU A 157 16.70 24.40 10.84
C LEU A 157 17.73 25.07 11.76
N ALA A 158 18.02 24.47 12.93
CA ALA A 158 18.81 25.14 13.98
C ALA A 158 20.27 24.67 14.10
N MET A 159 20.56 23.41 13.75
CA MET A 159 21.84 22.77 14.10
C MET A 159 22.53 22.05 12.95
N ALA A 160 21.82 21.56 11.93
CA ALA A 160 22.37 20.61 10.97
C ALA A 160 23.57 21.14 10.15
N ASP A 161 23.61 22.44 9.82
CA ASP A 161 24.76 23.04 9.14
C ASP A 161 26.00 23.27 10.06
N HIS A 162 25.89 22.98 11.37
CA HIS A 162 26.91 23.22 12.40
C HIS A 162 27.41 21.96 13.14
N VAL A 163 26.83 20.78 12.88
CA VAL A 163 27.26 19.51 13.49
C VAL A 163 28.38 18.83 12.69
N ASP A 164 29.08 17.89 13.34
CA ASP A 164 30.12 17.09 12.69
C ASP A 164 29.59 16.34 11.45
N GLN A 165 30.40 16.31 10.39
CA GLN A 165 30.02 15.71 9.10
C GLN A 165 29.62 14.23 9.21
N ASP A 166 30.26 13.47 10.11
CA ASP A 166 29.91 12.07 10.37
C ASP A 166 28.54 11.92 11.03
N VAL A 167 28.16 12.84 11.94
CA VAL A 167 26.84 12.84 12.58
C VAL A 167 25.78 13.24 11.56
N ALA A 168 26.02 14.28 10.75
CA ALA A 168 25.14 14.66 9.64
C ALA A 168 24.96 13.53 8.62
N LEU A 169 26.03 12.80 8.27
CA LEU A 169 25.98 11.61 7.42
C LEU A 169 25.13 10.49 8.04
N LYS A 170 25.30 10.21 9.33
CA LYS A 170 24.54 9.16 10.04
C LYS A 170 23.05 9.48 10.13
N LEU A 171 22.69 10.68 10.59
CA LEU A 171 21.30 11.14 10.71
C LEU A 171 20.59 11.19 9.35
N GLY A 172 21.28 11.64 8.29
CA GLY A 172 20.73 11.63 6.93
C GLY A 172 20.57 10.21 6.35
N CYS A 173 21.51 9.29 6.60
CA CYS A 173 21.37 7.89 6.19
C CYS A 173 20.23 7.17 6.93
N LEU A 174 19.95 7.53 8.19
CA LEU A 174 18.80 7.03 8.94
C LEU A 174 17.47 7.51 8.35
N GLU A 175 17.34 8.78 7.94
CA GLU A 175 16.14 9.21 7.21
C GLU A 175 16.02 8.50 5.85
N ILE A 176 17.11 8.26 5.11
CA ILE A 176 17.04 7.49 3.86
C ILE A 176 16.51 6.07 4.11
N ARG A 177 16.95 5.40 5.20
CA ARG A 177 16.47 4.06 5.61
C ARG A 177 15.00 4.07 6.05
N ARG A 178 14.56 5.11 6.77
CA ARG A 178 13.17 5.29 7.22
C ARG A 178 12.22 5.63 6.06
N PHE A 179 12.62 6.59 5.22
CA PHE A 179 11.83 7.12 4.12
C PHE A 179 11.62 6.08 3.00
N PHE A 180 12.68 5.37 2.60
CA PHE A 180 12.60 4.28 1.63
C PHE A 180 12.47 2.93 2.33
N ARG A 181 11.28 2.72 2.92
CA ARG A 181 10.89 1.53 3.72
C ARG A 181 11.23 0.19 3.04
N ASP A 182 11.01 0.09 1.73
CA ASP A 182 11.18 -1.14 0.95
C ASP A 182 12.61 -1.33 0.38
N LEU A 183 13.50 -0.34 0.53
CA LEU A 183 14.83 -0.32 -0.08
C LEU A 183 15.73 -1.42 0.47
N ARG A 184 16.43 -2.14 -0.42
CA ARG A 184 17.40 -3.19 -0.03
C ARG A 184 18.72 -2.58 0.46
N GLY A 185 19.37 -3.25 1.42
CA GLY A 185 20.54 -2.72 2.14
C GLY A 185 21.77 -2.37 1.26
N ASN A 186 21.90 -3.00 0.10
CA ASN A 186 22.92 -2.75 -0.91
C ASN A 186 22.41 -1.91 -2.10
N ALA A 187 21.14 -1.48 -2.12
CA ALA A 187 20.54 -0.83 -3.28
C ALA A 187 21.26 0.47 -3.68
N LEU A 188 21.82 1.23 -2.72
CA LEU A 188 22.57 2.46 -2.99
C LEU A 188 23.97 2.21 -3.58
N ASP A 189 24.49 0.97 -3.61
CA ASP A 189 25.74 0.67 -4.32
C ASP A 189 25.58 0.91 -5.83
N LYS A 190 24.39 0.59 -6.36
CA LYS A 190 24.05 0.74 -7.78
C LYS A 190 24.07 2.21 -8.21
N LYS A 191 24.74 2.48 -9.33
CA LYS A 191 24.92 3.86 -9.84
C LYS A 191 23.60 4.57 -10.15
N SER A 192 22.67 3.93 -10.88
CA SER A 192 21.37 4.53 -11.20
C SER A 192 20.52 4.83 -9.96
N ASN A 193 20.50 3.91 -8.99
CA ASN A 193 19.79 4.09 -7.72
C ASN A 193 20.30 5.31 -6.94
N TYR A 194 21.63 5.49 -6.84
CA TYR A 194 22.20 6.68 -6.20
C TYR A 194 21.98 7.96 -7.02
N GLU A 195 22.10 7.92 -8.35
CA GLU A 195 21.89 9.11 -9.20
C GLU A 195 20.43 9.60 -9.17
N LEU A 196 19.45 8.71 -8.99
CA LEU A 196 18.04 9.04 -8.75
C LEU A 196 17.86 9.74 -7.39
N LEU A 197 18.50 9.23 -6.33
CA LEU A 197 18.51 9.90 -5.01
C LEU A 197 19.16 11.29 -5.08
N GLU A 198 20.25 11.41 -5.84
CA GLU A 198 21.04 12.63 -5.96
C GLU A 198 20.34 13.72 -6.78
N LYS A 199 19.82 13.38 -7.97
CA LYS A 199 19.31 14.34 -8.96
C LYS A 199 17.82 14.59 -8.85
N ASP A 200 17.02 13.56 -8.55
CA ASP A 200 15.56 13.67 -8.57
C ASP A 200 14.94 13.84 -7.17
N VAL A 201 15.45 13.12 -6.16
CA VAL A 201 14.99 13.29 -4.77
C VAL A 201 15.69 14.47 -4.10
N GLY A 202 16.95 14.72 -4.49
CA GLY A 202 17.76 15.82 -4.01
C GLY A 202 18.34 15.55 -2.62
N LEU A 203 19.66 15.45 -2.52
CA LEU A 203 20.36 15.18 -1.24
C LEU A 203 20.02 16.22 -0.15
N LYS A 204 19.64 17.45 -0.53
CA LYS A 204 19.14 18.54 0.34
C LYS A 204 17.97 18.13 1.25
N ARG A 205 17.21 17.09 0.90
CA ARG A 205 16.10 16.56 1.71
C ARG A 205 16.62 15.79 2.95
N PHE A 206 17.81 15.20 2.85
CA PHE A 206 18.38 14.29 3.83
C PHE A 206 19.58 14.86 4.59
N PHE A 207 20.33 15.78 3.97
CA PHE A 207 21.62 16.28 4.46
C PHE A 207 21.68 17.82 4.48
N PRO A 208 22.42 18.42 5.43
CA PRO A 208 22.65 19.87 5.50
C PRO A 208 23.47 20.39 4.32
N LYS A 209 23.34 21.68 4.00
CA LYS A 209 24.01 22.32 2.85
C LYS A 209 25.53 22.28 3.01
N SER A 210 26.03 22.55 4.23
CA SER A 210 27.45 22.58 4.54
C SER A 210 28.16 21.26 4.19
N LEU A 211 27.50 20.12 4.41
CA LEU A 211 28.01 18.79 4.03
C LEU A 211 28.00 18.57 2.51
N LEU A 212 26.97 19.04 1.82
CA LEU A 212 26.82 18.89 0.37
C LEU A 212 27.78 19.79 -0.43
N GLU A 213 28.10 20.96 0.08
CA GLU A 213 28.96 21.96 -0.57
C GLU A 213 30.45 21.72 -0.27
N SER A 214 30.78 21.24 0.93
CA SER A 214 32.18 20.98 1.34
C SER A 214 32.78 19.67 0.82
N VAL A 215 31.96 18.66 0.50
CA VAL A 215 32.44 17.32 0.10
C VAL A 215 32.21 17.05 -1.38
N LYS A 216 33.30 16.84 -2.15
CA LYS A 216 33.25 16.51 -3.58
C LYS A 216 32.28 15.34 -3.87
N PRO A 217 31.35 15.41 -4.84
CA PRO A 217 30.28 14.42 -5.01
C PRO A 217 30.70 12.95 -5.09
N LYS A 218 31.83 12.65 -5.76
CA LYS A 218 32.37 11.27 -5.85
C LYS A 218 32.86 10.73 -4.49
N THR A 219 33.25 11.60 -3.57
CA THR A 219 33.61 11.26 -2.19
C THR A 219 32.36 11.17 -1.32
N LEU A 220 31.49 12.18 -1.38
CA LEU A 220 30.21 12.22 -0.66
C LEU A 220 29.38 10.95 -0.90
N ARG A 221 29.26 10.52 -2.17
CA ARG A 221 28.63 9.27 -2.56
C ARG A 221 29.21 8.07 -1.81
N LYS A 222 30.53 7.94 -1.75
CA LYS A 222 31.19 6.82 -1.05
C LYS A 222 30.87 6.86 0.45
N SER A 223 30.92 8.03 1.07
CA SER A 223 30.57 8.20 2.48
C SER A 223 29.11 7.79 2.75
N ILE A 224 28.16 8.24 1.92
CA ILE A 224 26.74 7.83 2.03
C ILE A 224 26.59 6.31 1.84
N GLN A 225 27.20 5.73 0.81
CA GLN A 225 27.16 4.27 0.56
C GLN A 225 27.76 3.44 1.71
N GLN A 226 28.84 3.92 2.34
CA GLN A 226 29.50 3.26 3.47
C GLN A 226 28.71 3.42 4.79
N THR A 227 28.15 4.60 5.04
CA THR A 227 27.37 4.88 6.26
C THR A 227 26.00 4.22 6.21
N PHE A 228 25.30 4.24 5.06
CA PHE A 228 24.00 3.58 4.91
C PHE A 228 24.06 2.07 5.22
N LYS A 229 25.17 1.39 4.91
CA LYS A 229 25.36 -0.04 5.23
C LYS A 229 25.33 -0.36 6.72
N GLN A 230 25.59 0.60 7.59
CA GLN A 230 25.48 0.43 9.05
C GLN A 230 24.01 0.38 9.51
N PHE A 231 23.10 1.00 8.75
CA PHE A 231 21.67 1.12 9.06
C PHE A 231 20.78 0.31 8.11
N ALA A 232 21.38 -0.33 7.11
CA ALA A 232 20.73 -1.06 6.02
C ALA A 232 19.62 -2.03 6.43
N ASN A 233 19.74 -2.66 7.60
CA ASN A 233 18.81 -3.68 8.09
C ASN A 233 17.80 -3.18 9.14
N LEU A 234 17.81 -1.87 9.47
CA LEU A 234 16.87 -1.31 10.43
C LEU A 234 15.49 -1.11 9.80
N ASN A 235 14.43 -1.40 10.57
CA ASN A 235 13.07 -1.00 10.21
C ASN A 235 12.83 0.50 10.50
N GLU A 236 11.64 1.01 10.16
CA GLU A 236 11.25 2.40 10.39
C GLU A 236 11.43 2.86 11.85
N GLU A 237 10.87 2.09 12.79
CA GLU A 237 10.85 2.38 14.23
C GLU A 237 12.26 2.34 14.83
N GLN A 238 13.06 1.34 14.47
CA GLN A 238 14.47 1.23 14.83
C GLN A 238 15.30 2.40 14.26
N SER A 239 14.98 2.85 13.05
CA SER A 239 15.67 4.00 12.44
C SER A 239 15.34 5.31 13.17
N VAL A 240 14.10 5.48 13.60
CA VAL A 240 13.64 6.62 14.42
C VAL A 240 14.30 6.61 15.80
N LEU A 241 14.30 5.47 16.50
CA LEU A 241 14.96 5.33 17.81
C LEU A 241 16.47 5.54 17.72
N LYS A 242 17.13 5.02 16.68
CA LYS A 242 18.57 5.22 16.45
C LYS A 242 18.94 6.67 16.09
N PHE A 243 18.03 7.40 15.44
CA PHE A 243 18.19 8.84 15.22
C PHE A 243 18.11 9.62 16.54
N PHE A 244 17.14 9.32 17.40
CA PHE A 244 17.03 9.93 18.73
C PHE A 244 18.24 9.65 19.61
N GLU A 245 18.77 8.41 19.58
CA GLU A 245 20.00 8.01 20.26
C GLU A 245 21.19 8.90 19.84
N ILE A 246 21.45 9.01 18.53
CA ILE A 246 22.59 9.77 17.97
C ILE A 246 22.43 11.28 18.15
N LEU A 247 21.21 11.82 18.13
CA LEU A 247 20.95 13.25 18.27
C LEU A 247 20.98 13.75 19.72
N SER A 248 20.59 12.91 20.69
CA SER A 248 20.45 13.28 22.11
C SER A 248 21.69 13.88 22.81
N PRO A 249 22.95 13.55 22.46
CA PRO A 249 24.13 14.13 23.10
C PRO A 249 24.46 15.54 22.59
N ILE A 250 24.02 15.89 21.38
CA ILE A 250 24.36 17.15 20.69
C ILE A 250 23.19 18.15 20.62
N TYR A 251 21.94 17.69 20.76
CA TYR A 251 20.76 18.53 20.73
C TYR A 251 19.72 18.04 21.74
N ARG A 252 19.40 18.87 22.73
CA ARG A 252 18.43 18.57 23.80
C ARG A 252 17.01 18.96 23.37
N TYR A 253 16.41 18.07 22.59
CA TYR A 253 15.01 18.17 22.14
C TYR A 253 13.98 17.77 23.21
N ASP A 254 14.43 17.39 24.40
CA ASP A 254 13.63 16.89 25.52
C ASP A 254 13.24 17.96 26.56
N LYS A 255 13.84 19.15 26.50
CA LYS A 255 13.64 20.23 27.49
C LYS A 255 13.74 21.62 26.86
N GLU A 256 12.92 22.55 27.35
CA GLU A 256 13.01 23.97 26.97
C GLU A 256 13.87 24.73 28.00
N CYS A 257 14.75 25.61 27.52
CA CYS A 257 15.66 26.41 28.35
C CYS A 257 15.34 27.92 28.23
N PHE A 258 15.21 28.60 29.37
CA PHE A 258 14.80 30.00 29.47
C PHE A 258 15.81 30.84 30.26
N LYS A 259 16.32 31.91 29.64
CA LYS A 259 17.15 32.91 30.33
C LYS A 259 16.24 33.85 31.11
N CYS A 260 16.35 33.78 32.43
CA CYS A 260 15.47 34.47 33.37
C CYS A 260 16.27 34.84 34.62
N ALA A 261 15.59 35.32 35.67
CA ALA A 261 16.19 35.47 36.98
C ALA A 261 15.25 34.99 38.09
N LEU A 262 15.81 34.36 39.12
CA LEU A 262 15.07 33.80 40.26
C LEU A 262 15.14 34.74 41.47
N GLY A 263 14.07 34.77 42.26
CA GLY A 263 14.01 35.44 43.55
C GLY A 263 13.10 36.67 43.58
N SER A 264 12.61 36.99 44.78
CA SER A 264 11.70 38.11 45.08
C SER A 264 12.46 39.38 45.45
N SER A 265 13.33 39.31 46.47
CA SER A 265 14.14 40.46 46.94
C SER A 265 15.59 40.44 46.41
N TRP A 266 16.20 39.25 46.31
CA TRP A 266 17.53 39.05 45.74
C TRP A 266 17.40 38.30 44.42
N VAL A 267 17.69 38.97 43.31
CA VAL A 267 17.38 38.49 41.96
C VAL A 267 18.64 37.95 41.29
N ILE A 268 18.69 36.63 41.06
CA ILE A 268 19.84 35.92 40.49
C ILE A 268 19.53 35.49 39.05
N SER A 269 20.30 35.99 38.08
CA SER A 269 20.18 35.58 36.67
C SER A 269 20.62 34.12 36.47
N VAL A 270 19.80 33.31 35.79
CA VAL A 270 20.04 31.88 35.53
C VAL A 270 19.52 31.45 34.16
N GLU A 271 19.90 30.25 33.71
CA GLU A 271 19.23 29.54 32.62
C GLU A 271 18.37 28.42 33.23
N LEU A 272 17.04 28.60 33.23
CA LEU A 272 16.08 27.63 33.77
C LEU A 272 15.76 26.57 32.72
N ALA A 273 15.92 25.29 33.06
CA ALA A 273 15.60 24.15 32.19
C ALA A 273 14.35 23.44 32.71
N ILE A 274 13.38 23.23 31.81
CA ILE A 274 12.09 22.59 32.13
C ILE A 274 11.91 21.38 31.21
N GLY A 275 11.78 20.18 31.80
CA GLY A 275 11.64 18.92 31.05
C GLY A 275 11.26 17.70 31.90
N PRO A 276 10.99 16.54 31.28
CA PRO A 276 10.38 15.39 31.95
C PRO A 276 11.29 14.67 32.95
N GLU A 277 12.61 14.73 32.72
CA GLU A 277 13.59 14.04 33.59
C GLU A 277 14.17 14.97 34.67
N GLU A 278 14.28 16.27 34.38
CA GLU A 278 14.88 17.30 35.25
C GLU A 278 13.85 17.99 36.16
N GLY A 279 12.55 17.89 35.85
CA GLY A 279 11.49 18.69 36.45
C GLY A 279 11.63 20.18 36.07
N ILE A 280 11.54 21.04 37.08
CA ILE A 280 11.93 22.46 37.01
C ILE A 280 13.31 22.57 37.70
N SER A 281 14.35 22.89 36.93
CA SER A 281 15.74 23.00 37.39
C SER A 281 16.43 24.23 36.79
N TYR A 282 17.54 24.71 37.38
CA TYR A 282 18.35 25.80 36.81
C TYR A 282 19.82 25.40 36.61
N LEU A 283 20.48 26.06 35.68
CA LEU A 283 21.92 25.98 35.46
C LEU A 283 22.57 27.32 35.84
N THR A 284 23.77 27.24 36.44
CA THR A 284 24.64 28.40 36.69
C THR A 284 25.52 28.66 35.47
N ASP A 285 26.03 27.60 34.86
CA ASP A 285 27.06 27.61 33.82
C ASP A 285 26.75 26.60 32.71
N LYS A 286 27.26 26.86 31.50
CA LYS A 286 27.14 25.95 30.35
C LYS A 286 27.90 24.64 30.59
N GLY A 287 27.19 23.63 31.07
CA GLY A 287 27.72 22.30 31.37
C GLY A 287 27.76 21.94 32.86
N SER A 288 27.29 22.82 33.75
CA SER A 288 27.01 22.45 35.15
C SER A 288 25.84 21.47 35.24
N THR A 289 25.82 20.60 36.25
CA THR A 289 24.67 19.73 36.54
C THR A 289 23.47 20.59 36.96
N PRO A 290 22.29 20.42 36.36
CA PRO A 290 21.11 21.20 36.74
C PRO A 290 20.78 21.07 38.23
N THR A 291 20.57 22.21 38.89
CA THR A 291 20.13 22.26 40.29
C THR A 291 18.61 22.24 40.31
N HIS A 292 18.04 21.20 40.92
CA HIS A 292 16.59 20.99 40.96
C HIS A 292 15.89 21.97 41.91
N LEU A 293 14.75 22.50 41.47
CA LEU A 293 13.89 23.42 42.24
C LEU A 293 12.56 22.78 42.62
N ALA A 294 11.86 22.17 41.66
CA ALA A 294 10.53 21.60 41.90
C ALA A 294 10.14 20.50 40.89
N ASN A 295 9.30 19.57 41.35
CA ASN A 295 8.62 18.60 40.51
C ASN A 295 7.21 19.11 40.16
N PHE A 296 6.72 18.82 38.94
CA PHE A 296 5.38 19.22 38.47
C PHE A 296 4.23 18.65 39.32
N SER A 297 4.48 17.53 40.02
CA SER A 297 3.56 16.98 41.03
C SER A 297 3.30 17.94 42.19
N HIS A 298 4.29 18.76 42.57
CA HIS A 298 4.24 19.62 43.76
C HIS A 298 3.75 21.04 43.48
N VAL A 299 3.71 21.49 42.22
CA VAL A 299 3.16 22.81 41.86
C VAL A 299 1.66 22.84 42.20
N GLN A 300 1.23 23.78 43.03
CA GLN A 300 -0.18 23.93 43.45
C GLN A 300 -0.93 24.95 42.60
N SER A 301 -0.31 26.10 42.32
CA SER A 301 -0.86 27.14 41.44
C SER A 301 0.23 27.87 40.65
N ILE A 302 -0.17 28.41 39.50
CA ILE A 302 0.68 29.17 38.58
C ILE A 302 0.05 30.56 38.41
N GLN A 303 0.83 31.62 38.56
CA GLN A 303 0.37 32.99 38.32
C GLN A 303 1.43 33.73 37.50
N PHE A 304 1.02 34.62 36.59
CA PHE A 304 1.95 35.49 35.87
C PHE A 304 1.38 36.91 35.71
N SER A 305 2.26 37.89 35.62
CA SER A 305 1.90 39.30 35.46
C SER A 305 2.98 40.09 34.72
N ILE A 306 2.67 41.35 34.41
CA ILE A 306 3.69 42.37 34.14
C ILE A 306 4.34 42.76 35.49
N ASN A 307 5.64 43.07 35.49
CA ASN A 307 6.33 43.63 36.65
C ASN A 307 6.12 45.16 36.69
N GLU A 308 5.44 45.66 37.72
CA GLU A 308 5.05 47.08 37.83
C GLU A 308 6.25 48.03 38.01
N ASP A 309 7.32 47.60 38.69
CA ASP A 309 8.51 48.42 38.93
C ASP A 309 9.40 48.60 37.67
N LYS A 310 9.26 47.70 36.69
CA LYS A 310 10.20 47.54 35.56
C LYS A 310 9.43 47.22 34.29
N GLU A 311 8.89 48.27 33.66
CA GLU A 311 8.06 48.19 32.46
C GLU A 311 8.54 47.14 31.44
N ARG A 312 7.58 46.40 30.87
CA ARG A 312 7.73 45.34 29.86
C ARG A 312 8.32 44.00 30.33
N LYS A 313 8.87 43.89 31.55
CA LYS A 313 9.28 42.58 32.08
C LYS A 313 8.07 41.75 32.53
N GLY A 314 8.14 40.45 32.29
CA GLY A 314 7.19 39.48 32.84
C GLY A 314 7.64 38.97 34.20
N MET A 315 6.68 38.57 35.02
CA MET A 315 6.90 37.85 36.27
C MET A 315 6.02 36.60 36.26
N LEU A 316 6.58 35.48 36.71
CA LEU A 316 5.92 34.19 36.90
C LEU A 316 6.12 33.79 38.37
N GLN A 317 5.05 33.35 39.04
CA GLN A 317 5.08 32.88 40.41
C GLN A 317 4.47 31.47 40.47
N LEU A 318 5.20 30.55 41.09
CA LEU A 318 4.82 29.16 41.24
C LEU A 318 4.66 28.85 42.72
N ASP A 319 3.44 28.49 43.11
CA ASP A 319 3.16 27.96 44.45
C ASP A 319 3.52 26.47 44.47
N VAL A 320 4.31 26.04 45.45
CA VAL A 320 4.94 24.71 45.50
C VAL A 320 4.75 24.08 46.86
N ALA A 321 4.17 22.88 46.89
CA ALA A 321 3.87 22.13 48.10
C ALA A 321 5.13 21.96 48.99
N GLY A 322 5.08 22.53 50.19
CA GLY A 322 6.17 22.49 51.17
C GLY A 322 7.14 23.67 51.13
N ALA A 323 7.03 24.58 50.16
CA ALA A 323 7.74 25.85 50.18
C ALA A 323 7.04 26.88 51.10
N SER A 324 7.81 27.73 51.79
CA SER A 324 7.27 28.82 52.62
C SER A 324 6.97 30.10 51.85
N GLU A 325 7.55 30.26 50.65
CA GLU A 325 7.33 31.36 49.73
C GLU A 325 7.20 30.83 48.29
N PRO A 326 6.39 31.47 47.42
CA PRO A 326 6.23 31.05 46.03
C PRO A 326 7.50 31.33 45.21
N LEU A 327 7.93 30.34 44.42
CA LEU A 327 9.08 30.45 43.54
C LEU A 327 8.81 31.51 42.46
N THR A 328 9.46 32.66 42.61
CA THR A 328 9.29 33.83 41.75
C THR A 328 10.39 33.88 40.68
N VAL A 329 9.97 34.01 39.43
CA VAL A 329 10.82 34.04 38.23
C VAL A 329 10.52 35.31 37.44
N THR A 330 11.55 36.12 37.17
CA THR A 330 11.45 37.32 36.32
C THR A 330 11.97 37.01 34.91
N THR A 331 11.19 37.32 33.89
CA THR A 331 11.53 37.11 32.48
C THR A 331 11.92 38.42 31.77
N THR A 332 12.42 38.32 30.54
CA THR A 332 12.72 39.47 29.67
C THR A 332 11.45 40.12 29.11
N THR A 333 10.40 39.33 28.82
CA THR A 333 9.13 39.78 28.24
C THR A 333 7.94 39.05 28.87
N LEU A 334 6.75 39.66 28.84
CA LEU A 334 5.50 38.99 29.23
C LEU A 334 5.26 37.72 28.41
N THR A 335 5.47 37.74 27.09
CA THR A 335 5.38 36.57 26.20
C THR A 335 6.22 35.39 26.70
N THR A 336 7.42 35.65 27.24
CA THR A 336 8.25 34.60 27.83
C THR A 336 7.60 34.00 29.08
N ALA A 337 6.97 34.82 29.94
CA ALA A 337 6.25 34.33 31.12
C ALA A 337 4.97 33.56 30.75
N GLU A 338 4.19 34.03 29.75
CA GLU A 338 3.04 33.29 29.19
C GLU A 338 3.48 31.91 28.66
N ASN A 339 4.54 31.86 27.84
CA ASN A 339 5.07 30.62 27.27
C ASN A 339 5.61 29.65 28.34
N MET A 340 6.18 30.15 29.44
CA MET A 340 6.63 29.33 30.56
C MET A 340 5.47 28.83 31.44
N ALA A 341 4.43 29.66 31.64
CA ALA A 341 3.22 29.27 32.37
C ALA A 341 2.50 28.11 31.68
N ASP A 342 2.29 28.19 30.35
CA ASP A 342 1.69 27.11 29.57
C ASP A 342 2.53 25.80 29.63
N LEU A 343 3.86 25.91 29.58
CA LEU A 343 4.75 24.75 29.64
C LEU A 343 4.56 23.99 30.97
N ILE A 344 4.62 24.73 32.08
CA ILE A 344 4.50 24.15 33.43
C ILE A 344 3.07 23.64 33.65
N ASP A 345 2.04 24.36 33.18
CA ASP A 345 0.65 23.92 33.28
C ASP A 345 0.38 22.63 32.50
N GLY A 346 0.90 22.51 31.27
CA GLY A 346 0.83 21.28 30.48
C GLY A 346 1.54 20.11 31.15
N TYR A 347 2.73 20.31 31.72
CA TYR A 347 3.40 19.26 32.52
C TYR A 347 2.61 18.90 33.80
N CYS A 348 2.00 19.87 34.49
CA CYS A 348 1.17 19.61 35.68
C CYS A 348 -0.08 18.80 35.33
N ARG A 349 -0.77 19.17 34.24
CA ARG A 349 -1.92 18.43 33.68
C ARG A 349 -1.53 17.00 33.29
N LEU A 350 -0.43 16.83 32.56
CA LEU A 350 0.09 15.53 32.12
C LEU A 350 0.50 14.61 33.27
N VAL A 351 1.19 15.14 34.29
CA VAL A 351 1.67 14.36 35.45
C VAL A 351 0.54 13.98 36.41
N LYS A 352 -0.46 14.86 36.58
CA LYS A 352 -1.60 14.61 37.49
C LYS A 352 -2.81 13.95 36.81
N GLY A 353 -2.80 13.79 35.49
CA GLY A 353 -3.87 13.16 34.73
C GLY A 353 -5.16 13.99 34.63
N VAL A 354 -5.06 15.32 34.67
CA VAL A 354 -6.21 16.25 34.69
C VAL A 354 -6.22 17.18 33.46
N SER A 355 -7.41 17.55 33.01
CA SER A 355 -7.59 18.51 31.90
C SER A 355 -7.55 19.98 32.36
N GLN A 356 -7.87 20.24 33.62
CA GLN A 356 -8.01 21.56 34.24
C GLN A 356 -6.66 22.28 34.36
N SER A 357 -6.64 23.59 34.11
CA SER A 357 -5.44 24.42 34.28
C SER A 357 -5.16 24.76 35.74
N PHE A 358 -3.88 24.84 36.09
CA PHE A 358 -3.33 25.34 37.35
C PHE A 358 -3.04 26.86 37.31
N ILE A 359 -3.32 27.54 36.19
CA ILE A 359 -3.14 28.99 36.05
C ILE A 359 -4.30 29.73 36.74
N VAL A 360 -3.99 30.53 37.77
CA VAL A 360 -4.97 31.19 38.64
C VAL A 360 -5.08 32.69 38.34
N ARG A 361 -6.31 33.22 38.34
CA ARG A 361 -6.56 34.66 38.19
C ARG A 361 -6.16 35.44 39.46
N PRO A 362 -5.43 36.57 39.36
CA PRO A 362 -5.01 37.36 40.52
C PRO A 362 -6.22 37.97 41.25
N HIS A 363 -6.23 37.87 42.59
CA HIS A 363 -7.37 38.25 43.44
C HIS A 363 -7.42 39.73 43.86
N LYS A 364 -6.49 40.58 43.39
CA LYS A 364 -6.47 42.02 43.72
C LYS A 364 -7.06 42.84 42.56
N GLY A 365 -8.08 43.64 42.87
CA GLY A 365 -8.99 44.20 41.87
C GLY A 365 -8.40 45.31 40.99
N ARG A 366 -7.89 44.95 39.81
CA ARG A 366 -7.87 45.73 38.56
C ARG A 366 -7.66 44.79 37.36
N PRO A 367 -8.43 44.92 36.26
CA PRO A 367 -8.36 43.97 35.13
C PRO A 367 -7.19 44.28 34.19
N LEU A 368 -5.96 43.97 34.62
CA LEU A 368 -4.72 44.20 33.86
C LEU A 368 -4.24 42.98 33.06
N LEU A 369 -5.17 42.31 32.36
CA LEU A 369 -4.93 41.50 31.14
C LEU A 369 -6.30 41.00 30.62
N TRP A 370 -6.77 41.54 29.48
CA TRP A 370 -8.06 41.16 28.87
C TRP A 370 -8.19 39.64 28.62
N VAL A 371 -7.08 38.99 28.25
CA VAL A 371 -6.98 37.58 27.86
C VAL A 371 -7.65 36.62 28.86
N TYR A 372 -7.48 36.85 30.16
CA TYR A 372 -7.95 35.94 31.21
C TYR A 372 -9.24 36.38 31.90
N SER A 373 -9.87 37.47 31.46
CA SER A 373 -11.22 37.84 31.93
C SER A 373 -12.28 36.82 31.52
N PHE A 374 -12.09 36.18 30.36
CA PHE A 374 -13.14 35.44 29.63
C PHE A 374 -13.07 33.90 29.75
N ILE A 375 -12.24 33.33 30.63
CA ILE A 375 -12.39 31.92 31.05
C ILE A 375 -13.61 31.77 31.97
N GLN A 376 -14.80 31.98 31.41
CA GLN A 376 -16.05 31.45 31.93
C GLN A 376 -16.34 30.12 31.23
N PRO A 377 -17.07 29.18 31.84
CA PRO A 377 -17.61 28.04 31.11
C PRO A 377 -18.63 28.56 30.08
N VAL A 378 -18.24 28.62 28.80
CA VAL A 378 -19.07 29.11 27.71
C VAL A 378 -20.21 28.12 27.45
N ASN A 379 -21.35 28.34 28.10
CA ASN A 379 -22.50 27.44 28.08
C ASN A 379 -23.36 27.60 26.80
N HIS A 380 -22.71 27.74 25.63
CA HIS A 380 -23.35 27.80 24.32
C HIS A 380 -23.25 26.44 23.63
N LYS A 381 -24.23 25.59 23.92
CA LYS A 381 -24.21 24.13 23.70
C LYS A 381 -24.45 23.69 22.24
N THR A 382 -24.04 24.49 21.25
CA THR A 382 -24.49 24.35 19.85
C THR A 382 -23.49 24.76 18.74
N ASP A 383 -22.29 25.29 19.03
CA ASP A 383 -21.30 25.65 17.96
C ASP A 383 -19.83 25.49 18.40
N ASP A 384 -19.48 24.31 18.90
CA ASP A 384 -18.11 23.80 19.10
C ASP A 384 -17.60 22.98 17.88
N TYR A 385 -18.14 23.29 16.70
CA TYR A 385 -17.84 22.58 15.46
C TYR A 385 -16.38 22.76 15.05
N ALA A 386 -15.69 21.67 14.71
CA ALA A 386 -14.39 21.73 14.04
C ALA A 386 -14.21 20.57 13.07
N GLU A 387 -13.78 20.87 11.85
CA GLU A 387 -13.67 19.94 10.73
C GLU A 387 -12.43 20.25 9.90
N ILE A 388 -11.69 19.21 9.47
CA ILE A 388 -10.58 19.37 8.53
C ILE A 388 -11.10 19.32 7.09
N VAL A 389 -10.72 20.32 6.30
CA VAL A 389 -10.98 20.45 4.86
C VAL A 389 -9.68 20.19 4.11
N ASP A 390 -9.71 19.33 3.09
CA ASP A 390 -8.56 19.03 2.24
C ASP A 390 -8.31 20.18 1.24
N GLU A 391 -7.04 20.42 0.84
CA GLU A 391 -6.73 21.53 -0.07
C GLU A 391 -7.13 21.27 -1.55
N GLU A 392 -7.58 20.06 -1.88
CA GLU A 392 -8.02 19.69 -3.23
C GLU A 392 -9.34 20.40 -3.62
N ASP A 393 -10.25 20.63 -2.65
CA ASP A 393 -11.57 21.30 -2.80
C ASP A 393 -11.51 22.72 -3.43
N VAL A 394 -10.35 23.36 -3.48
CA VAL A 394 -10.18 24.70 -4.08
C VAL A 394 -10.28 24.67 -5.61
N HIS A 395 -10.04 23.51 -6.25
CA HIS A 395 -10.23 23.34 -7.69
C HIS A 395 -11.72 23.14 -8.02
N THR A 396 -12.47 24.24 -8.00
CA THR A 396 -13.88 24.27 -8.42
C THR A 396 -14.05 23.61 -9.79
N MET A 397 -14.73 22.46 -9.82
CA MET A 397 -14.97 21.63 -10.99
C MET A 397 -15.34 22.47 -12.23
N PRO A 398 -14.54 22.48 -13.32
CA PRO A 398 -14.96 23.10 -14.57
C PRO A 398 -16.21 22.38 -15.07
N SER A 399 -17.30 23.14 -15.22
CA SER A 399 -18.66 22.59 -15.10
C SER A 399 -18.91 21.33 -15.92
N THR A 400 -19.42 20.28 -15.26
CA THR A 400 -19.71 18.95 -15.80
C THR A 400 -20.65 18.92 -17.00
N ARG A 401 -21.42 20.01 -17.20
CA ARG A 401 -22.50 20.21 -18.18
C ARG A 401 -22.26 19.64 -19.59
N ASP A 402 -21.03 19.64 -20.11
CA ASP A 402 -20.74 19.13 -21.45
C ASP A 402 -20.73 17.59 -21.54
N TYR A 403 -20.59 16.89 -20.41
CA TYR A 403 -20.47 15.42 -20.29
C TYR A 403 -21.46 14.83 -19.26
N GLU A 404 -22.40 15.64 -18.78
CA GLU A 404 -23.34 15.25 -17.72
C GLU A 404 -24.55 14.54 -18.32
N ILE A 405 -24.66 13.25 -18.00
CA ILE A 405 -25.72 12.35 -18.50
C ILE A 405 -26.87 12.35 -17.50
N GLN A 406 -28.11 12.37 -17.98
CA GLN A 406 -29.29 12.15 -17.16
C GLN A 406 -29.44 10.64 -16.89
N ARG A 407 -29.63 10.24 -15.62
CA ARG A 407 -29.62 8.83 -15.20
C ARG A 407 -30.70 7.98 -15.88
N ASP A 408 -31.86 8.56 -16.16
CA ASP A 408 -32.99 7.94 -16.87
C ASP A 408 -32.65 7.48 -18.30
N ARG A 409 -31.57 7.99 -18.89
CA ARG A 409 -31.06 7.59 -20.22
C ARG A 409 -30.15 6.36 -20.19
N VAL A 410 -29.78 5.84 -19.02
CA VAL A 410 -28.83 4.72 -18.87
C VAL A 410 -29.52 3.55 -18.18
N GLU A 411 -29.84 2.52 -18.96
CA GLU A 411 -30.30 1.23 -18.44
C GLU A 411 -29.10 0.45 -17.87
N LEU A 412 -29.15 0.11 -16.58
CA LEU A 412 -28.10 -0.62 -15.88
C LEU A 412 -28.40 -2.13 -15.92
N GLY A 413 -27.53 -2.89 -16.59
CA GLY A 413 -27.60 -4.36 -16.68
C GLY A 413 -26.78 -5.05 -15.59
N ARG A 414 -26.40 -6.31 -15.84
CA ARG A 414 -25.57 -7.12 -14.91
C ARG A 414 -24.20 -6.50 -14.63
N CYS A 415 -23.65 -6.79 -13.45
CA CYS A 415 -22.23 -6.58 -13.15
C CYS A 415 -21.36 -7.40 -14.13
N ILE A 416 -20.24 -6.80 -14.54
CA ILE A 416 -19.21 -7.40 -15.42
C ILE A 416 -17.79 -7.27 -14.86
N GLY A 417 -17.63 -6.72 -13.64
CA GLY A 417 -16.35 -6.68 -12.92
C GLY A 417 -16.41 -5.83 -11.65
N GLU A 418 -15.75 -6.28 -10.59
CA GLU A 418 -15.68 -5.54 -9.31
C GLU A 418 -14.40 -4.70 -9.20
N GLY A 419 -14.55 -3.42 -8.83
CA GLY A 419 -13.43 -2.48 -8.68
C GLY A 419 -13.30 -1.91 -7.26
N GLN A 420 -12.12 -1.40 -6.92
CA GLN A 420 -11.83 -0.87 -5.57
C GLN A 420 -12.80 0.24 -5.10
N PHE A 421 -13.35 1.02 -6.03
CA PHE A 421 -14.29 2.12 -5.74
C PHE A 421 -15.77 1.75 -5.97
N GLY A 422 -16.03 0.55 -6.52
CA GLY A 422 -17.35 0.03 -6.87
C GLY A 422 -17.35 -0.71 -8.20
N ASP A 423 -18.53 -1.16 -8.63
CA ASP A 423 -18.66 -2.21 -9.66
C ASP A 423 -18.90 -1.64 -11.05
N VAL A 424 -18.33 -2.30 -12.05
CA VAL A 424 -18.57 -2.07 -13.47
C VAL A 424 -19.72 -2.96 -13.92
N HIS A 425 -20.75 -2.37 -14.50
CA HIS A 425 -21.88 -3.07 -15.10
C HIS A 425 -21.88 -2.89 -16.61
N GLN A 426 -22.47 -3.83 -17.36
CA GLN A 426 -22.91 -3.53 -18.73
C GLN A 426 -24.17 -2.66 -18.66
N GLY A 427 -24.42 -1.84 -19.67
CA GLY A 427 -25.64 -1.04 -19.77
C GLY A 427 -25.94 -0.55 -21.19
N ILE A 428 -27.05 0.15 -21.33
CA ILE A 428 -27.50 0.73 -22.60
C ILE A 428 -27.73 2.23 -22.38
N TYR A 429 -27.02 3.07 -23.14
CA TYR A 429 -27.22 4.52 -23.14
C TYR A 429 -28.07 4.93 -24.35
N SER A 430 -29.18 5.62 -24.11
CA SER A 430 -30.11 6.07 -25.15
C SER A 430 -30.12 7.59 -25.26
N THR A 431 -30.04 8.13 -26.49
CA THR A 431 -30.29 9.55 -26.75
C THR A 431 -31.45 9.73 -27.73
N PRO A 432 -32.12 10.90 -27.76
CA PRO A 432 -33.16 11.16 -28.76
C PRO A 432 -32.65 11.23 -30.21
N GLU A 433 -31.33 11.35 -30.39
CA GLU A 433 -30.68 11.71 -31.66
C GLU A 433 -29.90 10.54 -32.28
N HIS A 434 -29.56 9.51 -31.51
CA HIS A 434 -28.70 8.39 -31.92
C HIS A 434 -29.29 7.03 -31.45
N PRO A 435 -29.01 5.92 -32.15
CA PRO A 435 -29.42 4.59 -31.70
C PRO A 435 -28.77 4.24 -30.35
N CYS A 436 -29.46 3.38 -29.59
CA CYS A 436 -29.02 2.89 -28.28
C CYS A 436 -27.60 2.33 -28.31
N LEU A 437 -26.71 2.88 -27.47
CA LEU A 437 -25.29 2.58 -27.42
C LEU A 437 -24.99 1.60 -26.27
N PRO A 438 -24.34 0.44 -26.51
CA PRO A 438 -23.86 -0.42 -25.42
C PRO A 438 -22.70 0.26 -24.68
N VAL A 439 -22.82 0.36 -23.35
CA VAL A 439 -21.89 1.07 -22.48
C VAL A 439 -21.43 0.22 -21.30
N ALA A 440 -20.28 0.55 -20.74
CA ALA A 440 -19.83 0.06 -19.44
C ALA A 440 -20.06 1.17 -18.40
N VAL A 441 -20.70 0.83 -17.27
CA VAL A 441 -21.09 1.78 -16.22
C VAL A 441 -20.36 1.44 -14.93
N LYS A 442 -19.31 2.22 -14.61
CA LYS A 442 -18.60 2.12 -13.32
C LYS A 442 -19.44 2.84 -12.28
N THR A 443 -19.75 2.18 -11.17
CA THR A 443 -20.60 2.69 -10.09
C THR A 443 -19.75 2.99 -8.85
N CYS A 444 -20.11 4.03 -8.09
CA CYS A 444 -19.50 4.31 -6.79
C CYS A 444 -20.30 3.61 -5.67
N LYS A 445 -19.66 2.70 -4.91
CA LYS A 445 -20.34 1.92 -3.84
C LYS A 445 -20.61 2.75 -2.58
N ASN A 446 -19.66 3.61 -2.16
CA ASN A 446 -19.68 4.31 -0.86
C ASN A 446 -19.58 5.83 -1.01
N CYS A 447 -20.51 6.47 -1.73
CA CYS A 447 -20.49 7.93 -2.01
C CYS A 447 -20.96 8.80 -0.82
N THR A 448 -20.63 8.40 0.41
CA THR A 448 -21.12 9.01 1.66
C THR A 448 -20.29 10.22 2.13
N SER A 449 -19.16 10.50 1.48
CA SER A 449 -18.35 11.71 1.68
C SER A 449 -17.87 12.26 0.34
N ASP A 450 -17.82 13.59 0.23
CA ASP A 450 -17.56 14.27 -1.04
C ASP A 450 -16.18 13.94 -1.61
N ASN A 451 -15.17 13.79 -0.74
CA ASN A 451 -13.80 13.36 -1.04
C ASN A 451 -13.74 12.01 -1.80
N VAL A 452 -14.61 11.05 -1.47
CA VAL A 452 -14.70 9.77 -2.19
C VAL A 452 -15.35 9.95 -3.56
N ARG A 453 -16.38 10.81 -3.67
CA ARG A 453 -17.04 11.14 -4.95
C ARG A 453 -16.09 11.90 -5.88
N GLU A 454 -15.29 12.83 -5.36
CA GLU A 454 -14.28 13.56 -6.12
C GLU A 454 -13.19 12.61 -6.64
N LYS A 455 -12.57 11.80 -5.77
CA LYS A 455 -11.52 10.84 -6.17
C LYS A 455 -12.02 9.78 -7.17
N PHE A 456 -13.31 9.48 -7.16
CA PHE A 456 -13.97 8.68 -8.20
C PHE A 456 -14.13 9.46 -9.52
N LEU A 457 -14.71 10.67 -9.50
CA LEU A 457 -14.90 11.51 -10.70
C LEU A 457 -13.59 11.96 -11.35
N GLN A 458 -12.48 12.03 -10.60
CA GLN A 458 -11.14 12.35 -11.11
C GLN A 458 -10.66 11.38 -12.20
N GLU A 459 -11.12 10.13 -12.19
CA GLU A 459 -10.87 9.17 -13.26
C GLU A 459 -11.54 9.61 -14.58
N ALA A 460 -12.80 10.06 -14.53
CA ALA A 460 -13.50 10.59 -15.70
C ALA A 460 -12.90 11.92 -16.20
N LEU A 461 -12.51 12.82 -15.29
CA LEU A 461 -11.79 14.06 -15.66
C LEU A 461 -10.45 13.79 -16.34
N THR A 462 -9.80 12.68 -15.98
CA THR A 462 -8.60 12.18 -16.65
C THR A 462 -8.94 11.65 -18.04
N MET A 463 -9.92 10.73 -18.15
CA MET A 463 -10.34 10.14 -19.43
C MET A 463 -10.87 11.16 -20.44
N ARG A 464 -11.54 12.23 -19.99
CA ARG A 464 -12.03 13.35 -20.84
C ARG A 464 -10.95 13.97 -21.73
N GLN A 465 -9.68 13.85 -21.36
CA GLN A 465 -8.55 14.48 -22.06
C GLN A 465 -7.96 13.62 -23.19
N PHE A 466 -8.45 12.38 -23.36
CA PHE A 466 -7.93 11.40 -24.30
C PHE A 466 -8.94 11.06 -25.39
N ASP A 467 -8.50 11.22 -26.64
CA ASP A 467 -9.14 10.63 -27.81
C ASP A 467 -8.09 9.87 -28.63
N HIS A 468 -8.21 8.54 -28.67
CA HIS A 468 -7.29 7.64 -29.34
C HIS A 468 -7.99 6.29 -29.61
N PRO A 469 -7.81 5.63 -30.78
CA PRO A 469 -8.54 4.40 -31.11
C PRO A 469 -8.34 3.23 -30.13
N HIS A 470 -7.18 3.16 -29.48
CA HIS A 470 -6.80 2.08 -28.54
C HIS A 470 -6.80 2.54 -27.05
N ILE A 471 -7.59 3.55 -26.72
CA ILE A 471 -7.92 3.94 -25.32
C ILE A 471 -9.43 3.85 -25.15
N VAL A 472 -9.89 3.33 -24.00
CA VAL A 472 -11.33 3.25 -23.69
C VAL A 472 -11.91 4.66 -23.57
N LYS A 473 -12.89 4.98 -24.43
CA LYS A 473 -13.55 6.29 -24.44
C LYS A 473 -14.53 6.48 -23.28
N LEU A 474 -14.47 7.67 -22.68
CA LEU A 474 -15.52 8.20 -21.83
C LEU A 474 -16.73 8.60 -22.69
N VAL A 475 -17.94 8.21 -22.28
CA VAL A 475 -19.21 8.64 -22.87
C VAL A 475 -19.82 9.78 -22.04
N GLY A 476 -19.69 9.72 -20.71
CA GLY A 476 -20.08 10.81 -19.81
C GLY A 476 -20.09 10.41 -18.34
N VAL A 477 -20.66 11.27 -17.48
CA VAL A 477 -20.75 11.08 -16.03
C VAL A 477 -22.16 11.39 -15.51
N ILE A 478 -22.57 10.68 -14.47
CA ILE A 478 -23.76 11.00 -13.66
C ILE A 478 -23.25 11.41 -12.28
N THR A 479 -23.42 12.69 -11.93
CA THR A 479 -22.90 13.26 -10.66
C THR A 479 -23.82 12.98 -9.47
N GLU A 480 -25.11 12.75 -9.72
CA GLU A 480 -26.10 12.36 -8.72
C GLU A 480 -25.67 11.11 -7.95
N ASN A 481 -25.75 11.12 -6.62
CA ASN A 481 -25.48 9.92 -5.82
C ASN A 481 -26.46 8.76 -6.15
N PRO A 482 -26.00 7.50 -6.22
CA PRO A 482 -24.59 7.07 -6.29
C PRO A 482 -23.99 7.39 -7.67
N GLY A 483 -22.88 8.13 -7.70
CA GLY A 483 -22.30 8.64 -8.96
C GLY A 483 -21.84 7.52 -9.90
N TRP A 484 -22.04 7.68 -11.21
CA TRP A 484 -21.64 6.72 -12.24
C TRP A 484 -20.69 7.36 -13.27
N ILE A 485 -19.78 6.56 -13.82
CA ILE A 485 -18.95 6.90 -14.99
C ILE A 485 -19.37 5.98 -16.14
N VAL A 486 -19.76 6.57 -17.26
CA VAL A 486 -20.25 5.85 -18.45
C VAL A 486 -19.15 5.83 -19.52
N MET A 487 -18.78 4.63 -19.96
CA MET A 487 -17.69 4.35 -20.90
C MET A 487 -18.20 3.52 -22.08
N GLU A 488 -17.43 3.41 -23.16
CA GLU A 488 -17.74 2.43 -24.23
C GLU A 488 -17.59 0.98 -23.73
N LEU A 489 -18.47 0.08 -24.19
CA LEU A 489 -18.40 -1.34 -23.82
C LEU A 489 -17.46 -2.13 -24.75
N CYS A 490 -16.37 -2.66 -24.17
CA CYS A 490 -15.49 -3.60 -24.86
C CYS A 490 -16.07 -5.03 -24.79
N MET A 491 -16.77 -5.42 -25.85
CA MET A 491 -17.65 -6.61 -25.90
C MET A 491 -17.00 -7.97 -25.59
N LEU A 492 -15.66 -8.08 -25.65
CA LEU A 492 -14.93 -9.33 -25.43
C LEU A 492 -14.14 -9.35 -24.09
N GLY A 493 -14.36 -8.36 -23.22
CA GLY A 493 -13.91 -8.38 -21.83
C GLY A 493 -12.41 -8.13 -21.61
N GLU A 494 -11.88 -8.65 -20.50
CA GLU A 494 -10.48 -8.55 -20.09
C GLU A 494 -9.55 -9.34 -21.02
N LEU A 495 -8.46 -8.71 -21.50
CA LEU A 495 -7.51 -9.34 -22.40
C LEU A 495 -6.84 -10.58 -21.79
N ARG A 496 -6.49 -10.56 -20.50
CA ARG A 496 -5.91 -11.73 -19.81
C ARG A 496 -6.82 -12.97 -19.92
N SER A 497 -8.11 -12.80 -19.64
CA SER A 497 -9.11 -13.86 -19.68
C SER A 497 -9.39 -14.32 -21.12
N PHE A 498 -9.51 -13.38 -22.07
CA PHE A 498 -9.62 -13.66 -23.50
C PHE A 498 -8.44 -14.50 -24.05
N LEU A 499 -7.20 -14.15 -23.67
CA LEU A 499 -5.97 -14.86 -24.06
C LEU A 499 -5.93 -16.30 -23.54
N GLN A 500 -6.37 -16.54 -22.30
CA GLN A 500 -6.40 -17.88 -21.70
C GLN A 500 -7.44 -18.76 -22.40
N VAL A 501 -8.67 -18.27 -22.58
CA VAL A 501 -9.76 -19.00 -23.23
C VAL A 501 -9.46 -19.30 -24.70
N ARG A 502 -8.88 -18.35 -25.45
CA ARG A 502 -8.59 -18.49 -26.89
C ARG A 502 -7.17 -18.93 -27.22
N LYS A 503 -6.45 -19.51 -26.26
CA LYS A 503 -5.03 -19.90 -26.38
C LYS A 503 -4.69 -20.74 -27.63
N TYR A 504 -5.59 -21.60 -28.08
CA TYR A 504 -5.41 -22.47 -29.26
C TYR A 504 -5.97 -21.87 -30.57
N ASN A 505 -6.59 -20.69 -30.50
CA ASN A 505 -7.28 -20.02 -31.60
C ASN A 505 -6.66 -18.66 -31.96
N LEU A 506 -5.60 -18.24 -31.25
CA LEU A 506 -4.86 -17.01 -31.47
C LEU A 506 -3.50 -17.31 -32.10
N ASP A 507 -3.19 -16.65 -33.21
CA ASP A 507 -1.90 -16.74 -33.86
C ASP A 507 -0.92 -15.65 -33.39
N LEU A 508 0.36 -15.82 -33.73
CA LEU A 508 1.43 -14.92 -33.30
C LEU A 508 1.25 -13.49 -33.86
N ALA A 509 0.70 -13.35 -35.06
CA ALA A 509 0.39 -12.05 -35.65
C ALA A 509 -0.67 -11.29 -34.82
N SER A 510 -1.70 -11.97 -34.33
CA SER A 510 -2.72 -11.39 -33.43
C SER A 510 -2.12 -10.91 -32.10
N LEU A 511 -1.23 -11.71 -31.50
CA LEU A 511 -0.55 -11.35 -30.24
C LEU A 511 0.36 -10.12 -30.42
N ILE A 512 1.09 -10.04 -31.54
CA ILE A 512 1.94 -8.88 -31.86
C ILE A 512 1.08 -7.64 -32.22
N LEU A 513 -0.07 -7.84 -32.87
CA LEU A 513 -1.03 -6.76 -33.14
C LEU A 513 -1.53 -6.11 -31.84
N PHE A 514 -1.87 -6.90 -30.81
CA PHE A 514 -2.28 -6.36 -29.50
C PHE A 514 -1.15 -5.54 -28.84
N ALA A 515 0.09 -6.05 -28.88
CA ALA A 515 1.25 -5.31 -28.38
C ALA A 515 1.49 -4.00 -29.15
N TYR A 516 1.37 -4.02 -30.49
CA TYR A 516 1.45 -2.84 -31.33
C TYR A 516 0.37 -1.81 -30.99
N GLN A 517 -0.89 -2.21 -30.90
CA GLN A 517 -2.02 -1.33 -30.57
C GLN A 517 -1.82 -0.64 -29.22
N LEU A 518 -1.42 -1.38 -28.18
CA LEU A 518 -1.06 -0.82 -26.88
C LEU A 518 0.12 0.16 -26.95
N SER A 519 1.16 -0.14 -27.75
CA SER A 519 2.26 0.80 -27.95
C SER A 519 1.82 2.12 -28.59
N THR A 520 0.78 2.11 -29.43
CA THR A 520 0.21 3.35 -29.99
C THR A 520 -0.51 4.19 -28.94
N ALA A 521 -1.30 3.57 -28.05
CA ALA A 521 -1.97 4.23 -26.94
C ALA A 521 -0.97 4.81 -25.92
N LEU A 522 0.09 4.06 -25.61
CA LEU A 522 1.11 4.48 -24.66
C LEU A 522 2.02 5.58 -25.24
N ALA A 523 2.30 5.58 -26.54
CA ALA A 523 2.95 6.71 -27.22
C ALA A 523 2.07 7.97 -27.23
N TYR A 524 0.75 7.83 -27.31
CA TYR A 524 -0.19 8.94 -27.17
C TYR A 524 -0.16 9.51 -25.73
N LEU A 525 -0.23 8.67 -24.69
CA LEU A 525 -0.10 9.12 -23.29
C LEU A 525 1.27 9.76 -23.00
N GLU A 526 2.37 9.21 -23.52
CA GLU A 526 3.70 9.82 -23.44
C GLU A 526 3.72 11.23 -24.05
N SER A 527 3.07 11.44 -25.19
CA SER A 527 2.94 12.77 -25.84
C SER A 527 2.10 13.76 -25.02
N LYS A 528 1.18 13.27 -24.20
CA LYS A 528 0.33 14.04 -23.27
C LYS A 528 0.98 14.25 -21.90
N ARG A 529 2.26 13.88 -21.72
CA ARG A 529 2.99 13.89 -20.43
C ARG A 529 2.27 13.11 -19.32
N PHE A 530 1.69 11.98 -19.69
CA PHE A 530 0.77 11.25 -18.84
C PHE A 530 1.31 9.86 -18.48
N VAL A 531 1.19 9.45 -17.21
CA VAL A 531 1.74 8.18 -16.70
C VAL A 531 0.59 7.29 -16.20
N HIS A 532 0.50 6.09 -16.76
CA HIS A 532 -0.56 5.12 -16.51
C HIS A 532 -0.39 4.39 -15.17
N ARG A 533 0.87 4.12 -14.79
CA ARG A 533 1.29 3.52 -13.50
C ARG A 533 0.87 2.09 -13.20
N ASP A 534 -0.06 1.51 -13.96
CA ASP A 534 -0.41 0.08 -13.87
C ASP A 534 -0.75 -0.51 -15.25
N ILE A 535 0.26 -0.80 -16.06
CA ILE A 535 0.10 -1.41 -17.39
C ILE A 535 0.26 -2.93 -17.26
N ALA A 536 -0.84 -3.65 -17.43
CA ALA A 536 -0.92 -5.11 -17.31
C ALA A 536 -2.05 -5.65 -18.18
N ALA A 537 -2.02 -6.93 -18.55
CA ALA A 537 -3.06 -7.55 -19.38
C ALA A 537 -4.48 -7.52 -18.78
N ARG A 538 -4.61 -7.28 -17.47
CA ARG A 538 -5.88 -7.08 -16.76
C ARG A 538 -6.51 -5.69 -16.91
N ASN A 539 -5.71 -4.68 -17.23
CA ASN A 539 -6.15 -3.29 -17.44
C ASN A 539 -6.29 -2.98 -18.94
N VAL A 540 -6.39 -4.03 -19.77
CA VAL A 540 -6.58 -3.96 -21.21
C VAL A 540 -7.84 -4.73 -21.56
N LEU A 541 -8.73 -4.09 -22.32
CA LEU A 541 -10.00 -4.66 -22.73
C LEU A 541 -9.98 -4.99 -24.23
N VAL A 542 -10.77 -6.00 -24.61
CA VAL A 542 -10.88 -6.49 -25.99
C VAL A 542 -12.19 -5.97 -26.60
N SER A 543 -12.07 -5.09 -27.60
CA SER A 543 -13.22 -4.45 -28.27
C SER A 543 -13.75 -5.30 -29.43
N SER A 544 -12.84 -5.95 -30.16
CA SER A 544 -13.10 -6.94 -31.21
C SER A 544 -11.92 -7.92 -31.27
N THR A 545 -12.03 -9.01 -32.03
CA THR A 545 -10.98 -10.06 -32.10
C THR A 545 -9.61 -9.54 -32.57
N ASP A 546 -9.59 -8.38 -33.22
CA ASP A 546 -8.46 -7.68 -33.80
C ASP A 546 -8.19 -6.31 -33.15
N CYS A 547 -8.92 -5.91 -32.09
CA CYS A 547 -8.79 -4.59 -31.46
C CYS A 547 -8.81 -4.65 -29.93
N VAL A 548 -7.71 -4.24 -29.31
CA VAL A 548 -7.60 -4.01 -27.86
C VAL A 548 -7.56 -2.52 -27.52
N LYS A 549 -7.98 -2.19 -26.29
CA LYS A 549 -8.00 -0.83 -25.73
C LYS A 549 -7.44 -0.80 -24.32
N LEU A 550 -6.62 0.20 -24.02
CA LEU A 550 -6.10 0.48 -22.68
C LEU A 550 -7.18 1.14 -21.81
N GLY A 551 -7.37 0.64 -20.59
CA GLY A 551 -8.35 1.13 -19.62
C GLY A 551 -7.79 1.19 -18.18
N ASP A 552 -8.69 1.41 -17.22
CA ASP A 552 -8.43 1.77 -15.81
C ASP A 552 -7.49 2.96 -15.60
N PHE A 553 -8.10 4.14 -15.48
CA PHE A 553 -7.39 5.39 -15.19
C PHE A 553 -7.47 5.80 -13.71
N GLY A 554 -7.83 4.90 -12.78
CA GLY A 554 -7.93 5.22 -11.35
C GLY A 554 -6.59 5.61 -10.71
N LEU A 555 -5.51 4.89 -11.07
CA LEU A 555 -4.12 5.18 -10.61
C LEU A 555 -3.38 6.18 -11.51
N SER A 556 -3.87 6.41 -12.72
CA SER A 556 -3.28 7.27 -13.75
C SER A 556 -3.15 8.74 -13.32
N ARG A 557 -2.02 9.42 -13.61
CA ARG A 557 -1.80 10.85 -13.24
C ARG A 557 -1.00 11.64 -14.29
N TYR A 558 -1.28 12.94 -14.38
CA TYR A 558 -0.54 13.92 -15.19
C TYR A 558 0.79 14.29 -14.54
N MET A 559 1.79 14.66 -15.35
CA MET A 559 3.05 15.23 -14.88
C MET A 559 3.18 16.73 -15.23
N GLU A 560 3.06 17.56 -14.20
CA GLU A 560 3.68 18.90 -14.19
C GLU A 560 5.22 18.77 -14.22
N ASP A 561 5.95 19.89 -14.38
CA ASP A 561 7.40 19.87 -14.69
C ASP A 561 8.34 19.36 -13.55
N CYS A 562 7.80 18.75 -12.49
CA CYS A 562 8.55 17.93 -11.54
C CYS A 562 8.68 16.47 -12.03
N SER A 563 9.90 15.92 -12.05
CA SER A 563 10.27 14.78 -12.92
C SER A 563 9.68 13.39 -12.58
N TYR A 564 8.74 13.27 -11.63
CA TYR A 564 8.10 12.00 -11.22
C TYR A 564 6.94 12.19 -10.22
N TYR A 565 6.07 11.19 -10.14
CA TYR A 565 5.08 11.03 -9.06
C TYR A 565 5.56 10.03 -7.99
N LYS A 566 5.09 10.21 -6.73
CA LYS A 566 5.31 9.32 -5.57
C LYS A 566 3.98 8.77 -5.04
N ALA A 567 3.85 7.45 -4.89
CA ALA A 567 2.58 6.80 -4.54
C ALA A 567 2.40 6.48 -3.04
N SER A 568 1.13 6.57 -2.60
CA SER A 568 0.65 6.33 -1.24
C SER A 568 0.56 4.85 -0.83
N LYS A 569 0.10 4.59 0.41
CA LYS A 569 0.20 3.31 1.13
C LYS A 569 -0.89 2.29 0.74
N GLY A 570 -0.94 1.86 -0.53
CA GLY A 570 -1.85 0.81 -1.05
C GLY A 570 -1.21 -0.57 -1.32
N LYS A 571 -2.02 -1.61 -1.59
CA LYS A 571 -1.56 -2.89 -2.19
C LYS A 571 -1.04 -2.58 -3.61
N LEU A 572 0.23 -2.91 -3.92
CA LEU A 572 0.88 -2.59 -5.19
C LEU A 572 1.11 -3.84 -6.08
N PRO A 573 1.07 -3.69 -7.42
CA PRO A 573 1.31 -4.79 -8.38
C PRO A 573 2.81 -5.07 -8.57
N ILE A 574 3.51 -5.46 -7.49
CA ILE A 574 4.98 -5.59 -7.43
C ILE A 574 5.57 -6.43 -8.57
N LYS A 575 4.87 -7.46 -9.07
CA LYS A 575 5.34 -8.34 -10.15
C LYS A 575 5.43 -7.68 -11.53
N TRP A 576 4.73 -6.56 -11.73
CA TRP A 576 4.75 -5.74 -12.96
C TRP A 576 5.63 -4.50 -12.85
N MET A 577 5.82 -3.97 -11.64
CA MET A 577 6.46 -2.68 -11.40
C MET A 577 7.96 -2.63 -11.74
N ALA A 578 8.42 -1.44 -12.13
CA ALA A 578 9.83 -1.17 -12.36
C ALA A 578 10.65 -1.12 -11.05
N PRO A 579 11.97 -1.42 -11.09
CA PRO A 579 12.81 -1.45 -9.89
C PRO A 579 12.79 -0.15 -9.09
N GLU A 580 12.78 0.99 -9.77
CA GLU A 580 12.73 2.32 -9.15
C GLU A 580 11.35 2.67 -8.59
N SER A 581 10.28 2.11 -9.15
CA SER A 581 8.92 2.24 -8.63
C SER A 581 8.72 1.40 -7.36
N ILE A 582 9.42 0.28 -7.24
CA ILE A 582 9.45 -0.53 -6.01
C ILE A 582 10.32 0.16 -4.95
N ASN A 583 11.61 0.38 -5.25
CA ASN A 583 12.60 0.88 -4.29
C ASN A 583 12.36 2.34 -3.84
N PHE A 584 11.87 3.22 -4.72
CA PHE A 584 11.76 4.66 -4.48
C PHE A 584 10.34 5.22 -4.64
N ARG A 585 9.34 4.36 -4.89
CA ARG A 585 7.94 4.73 -5.20
C ARG A 585 7.80 5.70 -6.39
N ARG A 586 8.81 5.76 -7.27
CA ARG A 586 8.87 6.65 -8.45
C ARG A 586 8.06 6.12 -9.63
N PHE A 587 7.22 6.96 -10.23
CA PHE A 587 6.54 6.64 -11.50
C PHE A 587 6.84 7.68 -12.57
N THR A 588 7.15 7.22 -13.80
CA THR A 588 7.45 8.00 -15.02
C THR A 588 7.13 7.19 -16.28
N SER A 589 7.21 7.79 -17.47
CA SER A 589 7.12 7.06 -18.75
C SER A 589 8.11 5.89 -18.86
N ALA A 590 9.29 5.99 -18.22
CA ALA A 590 10.27 4.91 -18.21
C ALA A 590 9.87 3.72 -17.31
N SER A 591 9.11 3.94 -16.23
CA SER A 591 8.53 2.84 -15.44
C SER A 591 7.36 2.20 -16.19
N ASP A 592 6.58 3.00 -16.92
CA ASP A 592 5.50 2.49 -17.77
C ASP A 592 6.05 1.63 -18.92
N VAL A 593 7.18 2.00 -19.54
CA VAL A 593 7.88 1.16 -20.53
C VAL A 593 8.28 -0.21 -19.96
N TRP A 594 8.73 -0.26 -18.70
CA TRP A 594 9.03 -1.53 -18.03
C TRP A 594 7.76 -2.39 -17.86
N MET A 595 6.68 -1.78 -17.36
CA MET A 595 5.38 -2.46 -17.18
C MET A 595 4.82 -2.96 -18.52
N PHE A 596 4.91 -2.15 -19.58
CA PHE A 596 4.56 -2.56 -20.94
C PHE A 596 5.43 -3.73 -21.44
N GLY A 597 6.73 -3.75 -21.10
CA GLY A 597 7.58 -4.92 -21.33
C GLY A 597 7.03 -6.20 -20.68
N VAL A 598 6.53 -6.10 -19.43
CA VAL A 598 5.86 -7.21 -18.74
C VAL A 598 4.51 -7.55 -19.41
N CYS A 599 3.71 -6.56 -19.80
CA CYS A 599 2.43 -6.77 -20.50
C CYS A 599 2.62 -7.47 -21.85
N MET A 600 3.63 -7.10 -22.65
CA MET A 600 4.00 -7.83 -23.87
C MET A 600 4.35 -9.30 -23.58
N TRP A 601 5.03 -9.57 -22.46
CA TRP A 601 5.31 -10.94 -22.03
C TRP A 601 4.04 -11.68 -21.59
N GLU A 602 3.11 -11.05 -20.86
CA GLU A 602 1.80 -11.63 -20.51
C GLU A 602 0.99 -12.00 -21.76
N ILE A 603 0.99 -11.15 -22.79
CA ILE A 603 0.31 -11.41 -24.06
C ILE A 603 0.91 -12.65 -24.76
N LEU A 604 2.24 -12.69 -24.91
CA LEU A 604 2.95 -13.81 -25.54
C LEU A 604 2.92 -15.11 -24.69
N MET A 605 2.60 -15.02 -23.40
CA MET A 605 2.39 -16.14 -22.48
C MET A 605 0.91 -16.50 -22.26
N TYR A 606 0.00 -15.93 -23.04
CA TYR A 606 -1.45 -16.18 -22.97
C TYR A 606 -2.06 -15.92 -21.57
N GLY A 607 -1.73 -14.79 -20.96
CA GLY A 607 -2.34 -14.33 -19.70
C GLY A 607 -1.83 -15.00 -18.42
N VAL A 608 -0.69 -15.70 -18.48
CA VAL A 608 0.02 -16.26 -17.30
C VAL A 608 0.60 -15.12 -16.45
N LYS A 609 0.41 -15.21 -15.13
CA LYS A 609 0.88 -14.20 -14.16
C LYS A 609 2.43 -14.12 -14.17
N PRO A 610 3.05 -12.93 -14.31
CA PRO A 610 4.50 -12.79 -14.28
C PRO A 610 5.06 -13.20 -12.91
N PHE A 611 6.24 -13.82 -12.88
CA PHE A 611 6.86 -14.39 -11.68
C PHE A 611 5.88 -15.25 -10.83
N GLN A 612 5.15 -16.17 -11.49
CA GLN A 612 4.28 -17.16 -10.84
C GLN A 612 5.08 -17.99 -9.81
N GLY A 613 4.48 -18.28 -8.64
CA GLY A 613 5.14 -18.99 -7.53
C GLY A 613 6.23 -18.21 -6.77
N VAL A 614 6.66 -17.03 -7.25
CA VAL A 614 7.61 -16.16 -6.55
C VAL A 614 6.87 -15.22 -5.61
N LYS A 615 7.35 -15.02 -4.37
CA LYS A 615 6.75 -14.06 -3.43
C LYS A 615 7.16 -12.63 -3.77
N ASN A 616 6.27 -11.65 -3.57
CA ASN A 616 6.51 -10.25 -3.98
C ASN A 616 7.82 -9.65 -3.43
N ASN A 617 8.21 -10.01 -2.21
CA ASN A 617 9.45 -9.53 -1.57
C ASN A 617 10.73 -10.08 -2.25
N ASP A 618 10.64 -11.22 -2.93
CA ASP A 618 11.74 -11.90 -3.61
C ASP A 618 11.93 -11.39 -5.05
N VAL A 619 10.83 -10.98 -5.71
CA VAL A 619 10.81 -10.49 -7.10
C VAL A 619 11.82 -9.37 -7.34
N ILE A 620 11.84 -8.35 -6.48
CA ILE A 620 12.82 -7.26 -6.56
C ILE A 620 14.27 -7.78 -6.42
N GLY A 621 14.51 -8.81 -5.61
CA GLY A 621 15.82 -9.45 -5.48
C GLY A 621 16.28 -10.17 -6.74
N LYS A 622 15.39 -10.94 -7.37
CA LYS A 622 15.64 -11.59 -8.67
C LYS A 622 15.99 -10.56 -9.74
N ILE A 623 15.15 -9.52 -9.86
CA ILE A 623 15.34 -8.40 -10.79
C ILE A 623 16.66 -7.67 -10.52
N GLU A 624 17.02 -7.45 -9.25
CA GLU A 624 18.25 -6.79 -8.83
C GLU A 624 19.51 -7.61 -9.08
N ASN A 625 19.42 -8.94 -9.04
CA ASN A 625 20.49 -9.88 -9.41
C ASN A 625 20.65 -10.02 -10.93
N GLY A 626 19.75 -9.44 -11.73
CA GLY A 626 19.79 -9.48 -13.19
C GLY A 626 18.84 -10.51 -13.83
N GLU A 627 18.11 -11.29 -13.05
CA GLU A 627 17.10 -12.21 -13.59
C GLU A 627 15.98 -11.45 -14.32
N ARG A 628 15.42 -12.06 -15.37
CA ARG A 628 14.29 -11.54 -16.15
C ARG A 628 13.30 -12.66 -16.45
N LEU A 629 12.10 -12.28 -16.89
CA LEU A 629 11.09 -13.23 -17.36
C LEU A 629 11.64 -13.95 -18.61
N ALA A 630 11.49 -15.27 -18.67
CA ALA A 630 12.07 -16.10 -19.74
C ALA A 630 11.38 -15.86 -21.09
N MET A 631 12.09 -16.14 -22.19
CA MET A 631 11.55 -16.01 -23.54
C MET A 631 10.33 -16.95 -23.74
N PRO A 632 9.15 -16.43 -24.13
CA PRO A 632 7.98 -17.25 -24.40
C PRO A 632 8.20 -18.22 -25.57
N HIS A 633 7.50 -19.36 -25.55
CA HIS A 633 7.52 -20.30 -26.66
C HIS A 633 7.04 -19.63 -27.95
N ASN A 634 7.69 -19.95 -29.07
CA ASN A 634 7.44 -19.36 -30.40
C ASN A 634 7.60 -17.82 -30.50
N CYS A 635 8.15 -17.15 -29.48
CA CYS A 635 8.40 -15.71 -29.55
C CYS A 635 9.55 -15.37 -30.53
N PRO A 636 9.38 -14.41 -31.46
CA PRO A 636 10.45 -13.96 -32.33
C PRO A 636 11.64 -13.39 -31.52
N PRO A 637 12.91 -13.71 -31.87
CA PRO A 637 14.08 -13.16 -31.17
C PRO A 637 14.15 -11.63 -31.19
N THR A 638 13.65 -10.99 -32.26
CA THR A 638 13.51 -9.53 -32.37
C THR A 638 12.54 -8.96 -31.34
N LEU A 639 11.41 -9.62 -31.12
CA LEU A 639 10.39 -9.22 -30.13
C LEU A 639 10.89 -9.42 -28.69
N TYR A 640 11.52 -10.56 -28.39
CA TYR A 640 12.10 -10.77 -27.06
C TYR A 640 13.29 -9.83 -26.79
N SER A 641 14.11 -9.53 -27.80
CA SER A 641 15.11 -8.47 -27.72
C SER A 641 14.47 -7.14 -27.31
N LEU A 642 13.33 -6.76 -27.90
CA LEU A 642 12.58 -5.57 -27.54
C LEU A 642 12.08 -5.59 -26.07
N MET A 643 11.51 -6.72 -25.60
CA MET A 643 11.14 -6.89 -24.19
C MET A 643 12.34 -6.68 -23.24
N THR A 644 13.51 -7.25 -23.57
CA THR A 644 14.71 -7.11 -22.72
C THR A 644 15.27 -5.69 -22.70
N LYS A 645 15.10 -4.89 -23.77
CA LYS A 645 15.38 -3.43 -23.76
C LYS A 645 14.47 -2.70 -22.76
N CYS A 646 13.17 -3.00 -22.76
CA CYS A 646 12.23 -2.45 -21.77
C CYS A 646 12.63 -2.79 -20.33
N TRP A 647 13.17 -4.00 -20.10
CA TRP A 647 13.65 -4.44 -18.80
C TRP A 647 15.11 -4.06 -18.48
N SER A 648 15.67 -3.02 -19.11
CA SER A 648 16.88 -2.38 -18.60
C SER A 648 16.68 -1.95 -17.15
N TYR A 649 17.57 -2.39 -16.25
CA TYR A 649 17.52 -1.97 -14.84
C TYR A 649 17.66 -0.44 -14.70
N ASP A 650 18.50 0.15 -15.55
CA ASP A 650 18.71 1.59 -15.68
C ASP A 650 17.57 2.22 -16.50
N PRO A 651 16.70 3.08 -15.91
CA PRO A 651 15.56 3.65 -16.62
C PRO A 651 15.96 4.51 -17.82
N SER A 652 17.14 5.14 -17.77
CA SER A 652 17.62 6.04 -18.84
C SER A 652 17.99 5.33 -20.14
N LYS A 653 18.06 3.99 -20.12
CA LYS A 653 18.41 3.14 -21.26
C LYS A 653 17.21 2.36 -21.82
N ARG A 654 16.02 2.57 -21.28
CA ARG A 654 14.78 1.98 -21.81
C ARG A 654 14.35 2.79 -23.05
N PRO A 655 13.88 2.14 -24.13
CA PRO A 655 13.38 2.83 -25.32
C PRO A 655 12.11 3.63 -24.99
N ARG A 656 11.79 4.65 -25.79
CA ARG A 656 10.52 5.40 -25.66
C ARG A 656 9.36 4.66 -26.34
N PHE A 657 8.12 5.00 -26.00
CA PHE A 657 6.96 4.36 -26.64
C PHE A 657 6.87 4.64 -28.15
N THR A 658 7.34 5.81 -28.59
CA THR A 658 7.49 6.13 -30.02
C THR A 658 8.46 5.19 -30.75
N GLU A 659 9.55 4.78 -30.11
CA GLU A 659 10.53 3.82 -30.65
C GLU A 659 9.98 2.39 -30.63
N LEU A 660 9.32 2.00 -29.54
CA LEU A 660 8.65 0.70 -29.38
C LEU A 660 7.57 0.50 -30.45
N LYS A 661 6.73 1.52 -30.68
CA LYS A 661 5.71 1.53 -31.74
C LYS A 661 6.32 1.26 -33.12
N ALA A 662 7.45 1.89 -33.44
CA ALA A 662 8.13 1.69 -34.71
C ALA A 662 8.65 0.25 -34.86
N GLN A 663 9.37 -0.27 -33.87
CA GLN A 663 9.91 -1.63 -33.90
C GLN A 663 8.80 -2.71 -33.91
N LEU A 664 7.72 -2.53 -33.15
CA LEU A 664 6.56 -3.42 -33.20
C LEU A 664 5.83 -3.38 -34.55
N SER A 665 5.79 -2.22 -35.22
CA SER A 665 5.22 -2.10 -36.57
C SER A 665 5.99 -2.94 -37.60
N THR A 666 7.32 -2.93 -37.54
CA THR A 666 8.18 -3.73 -38.42
C THR A 666 8.04 -5.22 -38.13
N ILE A 667 8.12 -5.62 -36.86
CA ILE A 667 8.01 -7.02 -36.43
C ILE A 667 6.64 -7.61 -36.80
N LEU A 668 5.55 -6.83 -36.68
CA LEU A 668 4.21 -7.26 -37.08
C LEU A 668 4.12 -7.54 -38.59
N GLU A 669 4.74 -6.72 -39.43
CA GLU A 669 4.70 -6.89 -40.88
C GLU A 669 5.60 -8.06 -41.33
N GLU A 670 6.78 -8.21 -40.73
CA GLU A 670 7.65 -9.38 -40.91
C GLU A 670 6.94 -10.70 -40.55
N GLU A 671 6.16 -10.72 -39.46
CA GLU A 671 5.41 -11.91 -39.03
C GLU A 671 4.24 -12.21 -39.96
N LYS A 672 3.51 -11.20 -40.45
CA LYS A 672 2.43 -11.41 -41.44
C LYS A 672 2.95 -12.03 -42.73
N VAL A 673 4.06 -11.51 -43.27
CA VAL A 673 4.66 -12.05 -44.51
C VAL A 673 5.08 -13.51 -44.31
N GLN A 674 5.66 -13.84 -43.16
CA GLN A 674 5.96 -15.23 -42.80
C GLN A 674 4.71 -16.09 -42.62
N GLN A 675 3.64 -15.56 -42.01
CA GLN A 675 2.37 -16.28 -41.83
C GLN A 675 1.71 -16.59 -43.18
N GLU A 676 1.66 -15.62 -44.09
CA GLU A 676 1.22 -15.84 -45.47
C GLU A 676 2.08 -16.90 -46.18
N GLU A 677 3.40 -16.85 -46.02
CA GLU A 677 4.27 -17.84 -46.65
C GLU A 677 4.05 -19.25 -46.08
N ARG A 678 3.87 -19.39 -44.76
CA ARG A 678 3.53 -20.68 -44.12
C ARG A 678 2.20 -21.23 -44.65
N VAL A 679 1.16 -20.41 -44.74
CA VAL A 679 -0.14 -20.79 -45.35
C VAL A 679 0.03 -21.17 -46.83
N ARG A 680 0.81 -20.41 -47.59
CA ARG A 680 1.11 -20.64 -49.02
C ARG A 680 1.91 -21.93 -49.25
N MET A 681 2.85 -22.27 -48.36
CA MET A 681 3.57 -23.55 -48.39
C MET A 681 2.65 -24.72 -48.04
N GLU A 682 1.73 -24.55 -47.08
CA GLU A 682 0.82 -25.60 -46.66
C GLU A 682 -0.27 -25.87 -47.72
N MET A 683 -0.81 -24.84 -48.37
CA MET A 683 -1.68 -25.00 -49.55
C MET A 683 -0.97 -25.75 -50.70
N ARG A 684 0.34 -25.53 -50.91
CA ARG A 684 1.13 -26.28 -51.90
C ARG A 684 1.33 -27.76 -51.53
N ARG A 685 1.27 -28.11 -50.24
CA ARG A 685 1.34 -29.52 -49.76
C ARG A 685 -0.01 -30.23 -49.86
N GLN A 686 -1.11 -29.50 -49.71
CA GLN A 686 -2.47 -30.03 -49.72
C GLN A 686 -3.08 -30.13 -51.12
N ALA A 687 -2.42 -29.58 -52.15
CA ALA A 687 -2.80 -29.76 -53.55
C ALA A 687 -2.60 -31.24 -53.98
N PRO A 688 -3.66 -31.98 -54.35
CA PRO A 688 -3.52 -33.36 -54.80
C PRO A 688 -2.78 -33.40 -56.15
N SER A 689 -1.79 -34.27 -56.27
CA SER A 689 -0.99 -34.41 -57.49
C SER A 689 -1.77 -35.17 -58.57
N SER A 690 -2.55 -34.45 -59.38
CA SER A 690 -3.43 -35.00 -60.43
C SER A 690 -2.65 -35.49 -61.66
N TRP A 691 -1.91 -36.58 -61.50
CA TRP A 691 -1.20 -37.29 -62.57
C TRP A 691 -2.10 -38.29 -63.33
N ASP A 692 -3.30 -37.87 -63.76
CA ASP A 692 -4.11 -38.69 -64.67
C ASP A 692 -5.05 -37.88 -65.57
N THR A 693 -4.47 -37.28 -66.62
CA THR A 693 -5.10 -37.19 -67.94
C THR A 693 -4.00 -37.19 -69.00
N GLY A 694 -4.04 -38.13 -69.94
CA GLY A 694 -2.92 -38.38 -70.87
C GLY A 694 -2.68 -37.28 -71.90
N GLY A 695 -1.40 -36.93 -72.14
CA GLY A 695 -0.99 -35.96 -73.16
C GLY A 695 0.52 -35.85 -73.36
N ASN A 696 1.08 -36.74 -74.20
CA ASN A 696 2.46 -36.81 -74.71
C ASN A 696 3.67 -36.74 -73.74
N ASP A 697 4.62 -37.64 -73.97
CA ASP A 697 5.86 -37.79 -73.20
C ASP A 697 6.97 -36.87 -73.77
N GLU A 698 7.14 -35.69 -73.20
CA GLU A 698 8.31 -34.83 -73.42
C GLU A 698 8.83 -34.24 -72.09
N ALA A 699 10.05 -34.60 -71.72
CA ALA A 699 10.61 -34.27 -70.41
C ALA A 699 11.12 -32.81 -70.34
N PRO A 700 10.85 -32.06 -69.25
CA PRO A 700 11.30 -30.67 -69.12
C PRO A 700 12.84 -30.57 -69.06
N PRO A 701 13.45 -29.56 -69.71
CA PRO A 701 14.89 -29.42 -69.79
C PRO A 701 15.52 -29.12 -68.41
N LYS A 702 16.61 -29.83 -68.09
CA LYS A 702 17.35 -29.65 -66.84
C LYS A 702 18.03 -28.27 -66.80
N PRO A 703 17.94 -27.50 -65.70
CA PRO A 703 18.72 -26.27 -65.55
C PRO A 703 20.22 -26.57 -65.49
N SER A 704 21.01 -25.85 -66.28
CA SER A 704 22.45 -26.05 -66.40
C SER A 704 23.19 -25.72 -65.09
N ARG A 705 23.98 -26.68 -64.60
CA ARG A 705 24.83 -26.52 -63.42
C ARG A 705 26.12 -25.76 -63.80
N PRO A 706 26.47 -24.63 -63.15
CA PRO A 706 27.76 -23.99 -63.36
C PRO A 706 28.90 -24.95 -63.00
N ALA A 707 29.85 -25.15 -63.91
CA ALA A 707 30.97 -26.05 -63.71
C ALA A 707 32.16 -25.32 -63.04
N TYR A 708 32.71 -25.93 -61.99
CA TYR A 708 34.04 -25.58 -61.47
C TYR A 708 35.12 -26.16 -62.41
N PRO A 709 36.11 -25.35 -62.85
CA PRO A 709 37.32 -25.87 -63.49
C PRO A 709 38.55 -25.66 -62.60
N SER A 710 39.32 -26.74 -62.38
CA SER A 710 40.70 -26.72 -61.84
C SER A 710 41.32 -28.12 -61.96
N PRO A 711 42.66 -28.27 -62.01
CA PRO A 711 43.71 -27.26 -62.22
C PRO A 711 44.69 -27.60 -63.37
N ARG A 712 45.47 -26.61 -63.87
CA ARG A 712 46.95 -26.70 -64.13
C ARG A 712 47.54 -25.48 -64.87
N CYS A 713 48.61 -24.94 -64.27
CA CYS A 713 49.90 -24.52 -64.85
C CYS A 713 50.05 -23.75 -66.19
N SER A 714 50.75 -22.60 -66.06
CA SER A 714 51.88 -22.12 -66.91
C SER A 714 51.65 -21.11 -68.05
N GLU A 715 52.52 -20.07 -68.03
CA GLU A 715 52.94 -19.14 -69.12
C GLU A 715 51.86 -18.22 -69.76
N GLY A 716 52.14 -16.97 -70.18
CA GLY A 716 53.35 -16.14 -70.06
C GLY A 716 53.20 -14.76 -70.77
N PHE A 717 54.24 -13.91 -70.68
CA PHE A 717 54.51 -12.69 -71.51
C PHE A 717 53.63 -11.39 -71.41
N TYR A 718 54.14 -10.43 -70.63
CA TYR A 718 54.57 -9.04 -70.95
C TYR A 718 54.66 -8.56 -72.44
N PRO A 719 54.87 -7.25 -72.79
CA PRO A 719 55.00 -6.01 -71.96
C PRO A 719 54.43 -4.64 -72.50
N SER A 720 54.43 -3.59 -71.63
CA SER A 720 54.83 -2.17 -71.91
C SER A 720 53.98 -1.19 -72.77
N PRO A 721 54.26 0.16 -72.79
CA PRO A 721 54.95 1.04 -71.80
C PRO A 721 54.37 2.49 -71.58
N GLN A 722 54.97 3.24 -70.61
CA GLN A 722 55.12 4.74 -70.54
C GLN A 722 53.88 5.64 -70.22
N HIS A 723 54.00 6.88 -69.68
CA HIS A 723 55.15 7.80 -69.44
C HIS A 723 55.09 8.51 -68.03
N MET A 724 55.87 9.59 -67.78
CA MET A 724 56.32 10.10 -66.44
C MET A 724 55.55 11.28 -65.78
N GLY A 725 55.75 11.49 -64.45
CA GLY A 725 55.79 12.85 -63.83
C GLY A 725 55.57 13.02 -62.29
N GLN A 726 56.64 13.26 -61.50
CA GLN A 726 56.82 14.06 -60.23
C GLN A 726 55.73 14.10 -59.09
N HIS A 727 55.99 14.31 -57.77
CA HIS A 727 57.19 14.50 -56.93
C HIS A 727 56.88 14.27 -55.41
N ASN A 728 57.88 13.79 -54.63
CA ASN A 728 58.16 14.03 -53.19
C ASN A 728 57.18 13.61 -52.03
N HIS A 729 57.64 13.37 -50.79
CA HIS A 729 58.91 12.85 -50.23
C HIS A 729 58.82 12.60 -48.69
N TYR A 730 59.51 11.58 -48.13
CA TYR A 730 60.02 11.49 -46.74
C TYR A 730 60.91 10.23 -46.56
N GLN A 731 62.02 10.28 -45.79
CA GLN A 731 62.94 9.14 -45.56
C GLN A 731 63.90 9.37 -44.34
N VAL A 732 64.79 8.38 -44.05
CA VAL A 732 66.07 8.42 -43.23
C VAL A 732 65.88 8.11 -41.72
N SER A 733 66.65 7.24 -41.02
CA SER A 733 67.76 6.28 -41.36
C SER A 733 67.89 5.12 -40.33
N ALA A 734 68.88 4.21 -40.50
CA ALA A 734 69.28 3.20 -39.48
C ALA A 734 70.77 2.80 -39.52
N TYR A 735 71.36 2.44 -38.35
CA TYR A 735 72.75 1.97 -38.04
C TYR A 735 72.82 1.62 -36.52
N THR A 736 73.59 0.68 -35.92
CA THR A 736 74.45 -0.47 -36.34
C THR A 736 74.55 -1.52 -35.18
N ASP A 737 75.14 -2.70 -35.43
CA ASP A 737 75.59 -3.74 -34.44
C ASP A 737 77.06 -3.44 -33.95
N PRO A 738 77.81 -4.23 -33.10
CA PRO A 738 77.55 -5.56 -32.49
C PRO A 738 78.01 -5.79 -31.01
N HIS A 739 77.79 -7.00 -30.46
CA HIS A 739 78.74 -7.88 -29.69
C HIS A 739 78.09 -8.83 -28.63
N GLY A 740 78.54 -10.10 -28.57
CA GLY A 740 78.65 -10.90 -27.30
C GLY A 740 77.47 -11.79 -26.83
N ARG A 741 77.78 -12.96 -26.22
CA ARG A 741 76.83 -13.89 -25.55
C ARG A 741 77.23 -14.14 -24.08
N PRO A 742 76.35 -14.68 -23.19
CA PRO A 742 76.39 -16.13 -22.92
C PRO A 742 75.05 -16.86 -22.56
N CYS A 743 75.07 -18.18 -22.81
CA CYS A 743 74.30 -19.36 -22.31
C CYS A 743 72.97 -19.31 -21.49
N MET A 744 71.97 -20.01 -22.08
CA MET A 744 71.20 -21.17 -21.54
C MET A 744 70.06 -21.02 -20.48
N PRO A 745 69.10 -21.99 -20.38
CA PRO A 745 67.71 -21.65 -20.01
C PRO A 745 67.02 -22.55 -18.95
N ASN A 746 65.86 -22.11 -18.43
CA ASN A 746 64.65 -22.94 -18.38
C ASN A 746 63.33 -22.13 -18.20
N ARG A 747 62.21 -22.83 -18.45
CA ARG A 747 60.78 -22.67 -18.05
C ARG A 747 60.44 -21.76 -16.84
N LEU A 748 59.22 -21.22 -16.69
CA LEU A 748 57.89 -21.62 -17.21
C LEU A 748 56.90 -20.41 -17.31
N TYR A 749 55.60 -20.65 -17.58
CA TYR A 749 54.53 -19.69 -17.98
C TYR A 749 54.66 -19.18 -19.45
N PRO A 750 53.63 -18.59 -20.11
CA PRO A 750 52.39 -17.97 -19.58
C PRO A 750 51.09 -18.41 -20.37
N PRO A 751 49.98 -17.63 -20.60
CA PRO A 751 48.62 -18.20 -20.60
C PRO A 751 47.66 -17.72 -21.76
N GLN A 752 46.34 -17.88 -21.55
CA GLN A 752 45.19 -17.14 -22.16
C GLN A 752 44.53 -17.59 -23.50
N VAL A 753 43.30 -17.06 -23.64
CA VAL A 753 42.43 -16.72 -24.81
C VAL A 753 41.62 -17.75 -25.62
N SER A 754 40.41 -17.29 -25.96
CA SER A 754 39.63 -17.47 -27.21
C SER A 754 38.79 -18.73 -27.50
N VAL A 755 37.48 -18.54 -27.29
CA VAL A 755 36.34 -18.79 -28.23
C VAL A 755 36.77 -18.73 -29.73
N LEU A 756 36.30 -19.55 -30.69
CA LEU A 756 35.02 -20.29 -30.87
C LEU A 756 35.19 -21.62 -31.67
N ASP A 757 34.15 -22.47 -31.65
CA ASP A 757 33.55 -23.19 -32.81
C ASP A 757 33.67 -24.74 -32.93
N THR A 758 32.74 -25.32 -33.70
CA THR A 758 32.57 -26.71 -34.21
C THR A 758 32.02 -27.83 -33.30
N GLN A 759 30.70 -27.99 -33.45
CA GLN A 759 29.82 -29.19 -33.42
C GLN A 759 30.42 -30.59 -33.72
N ASP A 760 30.01 -31.62 -32.94
CA ASP A 760 29.64 -33.01 -33.37
C ASP A 760 29.26 -33.91 -32.15
N HIS A 761 28.89 -35.21 -32.28
CA HIS A 761 27.60 -35.78 -32.74
C HIS A 761 27.45 -37.28 -32.31
N TRP A 762 26.22 -37.83 -32.17
CA TRP A 762 25.86 -39.28 -31.99
C TRP A 762 26.25 -39.99 -30.65
N LYS A 763 25.62 -41.07 -30.09
CA LYS A 763 24.46 -41.99 -30.33
C LYS A 763 23.75 -42.33 -28.96
N HIS A 764 23.00 -43.43 -28.81
CA HIS A 764 21.55 -43.59 -29.06
C HIS A 764 21.11 -45.09 -29.14
N HIS A 765 20.22 -45.58 -28.25
CA HIS A 765 19.25 -46.74 -28.35
C HIS A 765 18.48 -46.86 -26.99
N GLN A 766 17.15 -47.06 -26.82
CA GLN A 766 16.07 -47.99 -27.31
C GLN A 766 15.79 -49.16 -26.32
N PRO A 767 14.52 -49.52 -26.00
CA PRO A 767 13.56 -50.33 -26.79
C PRO A 767 12.23 -49.59 -27.14
N GLN A 768 11.35 -49.96 -28.10
CA GLN A 768 10.49 -51.16 -28.32
C GLN A 768 9.39 -51.38 -27.24
N ASP A 769 8.12 -51.72 -27.54
CA ASP A 769 7.34 -51.78 -28.80
C ASP A 769 5.80 -51.85 -28.50
N ILE A 770 4.93 -51.78 -29.54
CA ILE A 770 3.54 -52.35 -29.68
C ILE A 770 2.49 -51.42 -30.37
N HIS A 771 1.77 -52.06 -31.29
CA HIS A 771 0.63 -51.73 -32.20
C HIS A 771 -0.57 -50.89 -31.68
N THR A 772 -1.59 -50.48 -32.49
CA THR A 772 -1.80 -50.08 -33.92
C THR A 772 -3.29 -49.67 -34.09
N ARG A 773 -3.57 -48.71 -35.00
CA ARG A 773 -4.86 -48.29 -35.67
C ARG A 773 -6.05 -49.31 -35.76
N PRO A 774 -7.32 -48.89 -36.04
CA PRO A 774 -7.69 -47.80 -36.98
C PRO A 774 -8.89 -46.87 -36.65
N SER A 775 -9.08 -45.85 -37.49
CA SER A 775 -10.30 -45.02 -37.62
C SER A 775 -11.32 -45.65 -38.60
N LEU A 776 -12.57 -45.16 -38.60
CA LEU A 776 -13.54 -45.38 -39.70
C LEU A 776 -14.26 -44.08 -40.08
N HIS A 777 -14.81 -44.01 -41.30
CA HIS A 777 -15.42 -42.81 -41.90
C HIS A 777 -16.96 -42.90 -41.97
N GLN A 778 -17.64 -41.76 -41.81
CA GLN A 778 -18.77 -41.23 -42.62
C GLN A 778 -19.35 -39.96 -41.94
N ASP A 779 -19.95 -38.97 -42.62
CA ASP A 779 -20.13 -38.75 -44.07
C ASP A 779 -19.98 -37.24 -44.40
N GLY A 780 -19.96 -36.87 -45.69
CA GLY A 780 -19.71 -35.49 -46.15
C GLY A 780 -20.95 -34.61 -46.30
N GLY A 781 -20.80 -33.31 -46.04
CA GLY A 781 -21.83 -32.28 -46.27
C GLY A 781 -21.22 -30.95 -46.70
N ARG A 782 -21.18 -30.69 -48.02
CA ARG A 782 -20.62 -29.45 -48.61
C ARG A 782 -21.73 -28.43 -48.84
N MET A 783 -21.64 -27.25 -48.20
CA MET A 783 -22.44 -26.07 -48.51
C MET A 783 -21.56 -24.80 -48.59
N ASP A 784 -22.09 -23.75 -49.20
CA ASP A 784 -21.29 -22.77 -49.94
C ASP A 784 -20.74 -21.57 -49.16
N LEU A 785 -19.64 -21.02 -49.68
CA LEU A 785 -19.09 -19.72 -49.29
C LEU A 785 -19.99 -18.57 -49.78
N ARG A 786 -20.96 -18.14 -48.96
CA ARG A 786 -21.58 -16.79 -49.03
C ARG A 786 -22.29 -16.43 -47.72
N GLY A 787 -21.63 -15.71 -46.81
CA GLY A 787 -22.27 -15.32 -45.54
C GLY A 787 -21.39 -14.74 -44.42
N MET A 788 -20.29 -14.01 -44.72
CA MET A 788 -19.58 -13.25 -43.67
C MET A 788 -20.32 -11.93 -43.41
N GLY A 789 -21.12 -11.86 -42.33
CA GLY A 789 -21.90 -10.64 -42.03
C GLY A 789 -23.03 -10.75 -41.01
N GLN A 790 -22.98 -11.65 -40.04
CA GLN A 790 -23.91 -11.65 -38.88
C GLN A 790 -23.14 -11.89 -37.58
N GLY A 791 -23.59 -11.24 -36.50
CA GLY A 791 -23.00 -11.38 -35.16
C GLY A 791 -23.43 -12.68 -34.46
N LEU A 792 -22.67 -13.07 -33.43
CA LEU A 792 -22.96 -14.25 -32.62
C LEU A 792 -24.31 -14.11 -31.89
N PRO A 793 -25.09 -15.21 -31.74
CA PRO A 793 -26.38 -15.17 -31.07
C PRO A 793 -26.23 -14.93 -29.55
N PRO A 794 -27.20 -14.24 -28.90
CA PRO A 794 -27.07 -13.86 -27.48
C PRO A 794 -26.83 -15.02 -26.49
N SER A 795 -27.34 -16.22 -26.78
CA SER A 795 -27.23 -17.39 -25.91
C SER A 795 -25.79 -17.89 -25.74
N GLU A 796 -24.95 -17.82 -26.78
CA GLU A 796 -23.54 -18.23 -26.69
C GLU A 796 -22.71 -17.21 -25.88
N MET A 797 -23.11 -15.94 -25.87
CA MET A 797 -22.50 -14.91 -25.02
C MET A 797 -22.86 -15.11 -23.54
N GLU A 798 -24.09 -15.55 -23.25
CA GLU A 798 -24.53 -15.87 -21.89
C GLU A 798 -23.79 -17.11 -21.34
N GLU A 799 -23.66 -18.17 -22.13
CA GLU A 799 -22.90 -19.36 -21.76
C GLU A 799 -21.40 -19.06 -21.54
N GLN A 800 -20.78 -18.23 -22.39
CA GLN A 800 -19.39 -17.79 -22.19
C GLN A 800 -19.20 -16.95 -20.91
N LEU A 801 -20.21 -16.20 -20.47
CA LEU A 801 -20.14 -15.39 -19.24
C LEU A 801 -20.40 -16.22 -17.98
N ILE A 802 -21.26 -17.25 -18.03
CA ILE A 802 -21.37 -18.26 -16.96
C ILE A 802 -20.03 -18.99 -16.77
N LEU A 803 -19.37 -19.37 -17.87
CA LEU A 803 -18.04 -20.00 -17.83
C LEU A 803 -16.97 -19.04 -17.26
N GLN A 804 -17.03 -17.75 -17.62
CA GLN A 804 -16.14 -16.71 -17.09
C GLN A 804 -16.34 -16.51 -15.58
N GLN A 805 -17.59 -16.55 -15.09
CA GLN A 805 -17.91 -16.45 -13.66
C GLN A 805 -17.32 -17.63 -12.87
N HIS A 806 -17.46 -18.87 -13.36
CA HIS A 806 -16.86 -20.06 -12.73
C HIS A 806 -15.33 -19.95 -12.64
N GLN A 807 -14.67 -19.52 -13.74
CA GLN A 807 -13.21 -19.35 -13.78
C GLN A 807 -12.72 -18.21 -12.88
N MET A 808 -13.50 -17.13 -12.73
CA MET A 808 -13.22 -16.05 -11.78
C MET A 808 -13.25 -16.55 -10.33
N GLU A 809 -14.24 -17.37 -9.97
CA GLU A 809 -14.27 -18.00 -8.64
C GLU A 809 -13.09 -18.94 -8.40
N GLU A 810 -12.63 -19.67 -9.42
CA GLU A 810 -11.45 -20.54 -9.31
C GLU A 810 -10.15 -19.74 -9.14
N ASP A 811 -9.94 -18.66 -9.90
CA ASP A 811 -8.76 -17.79 -9.72
C ASP A 811 -8.83 -17.02 -8.38
N GLN A 812 -10.03 -16.71 -7.86
CA GLN A 812 -10.22 -16.20 -6.49
C GLN A 812 -9.86 -17.25 -5.43
N ARG A 813 -10.42 -18.47 -5.51
CA ARG A 813 -10.10 -19.58 -4.59
C ARG A 813 -8.59 -19.85 -4.56
N TRP A 814 -7.93 -19.77 -5.72
CA TRP A 814 -6.47 -19.89 -5.86
C TRP A 814 -5.71 -18.72 -5.21
N LEU A 815 -6.17 -17.46 -5.39
CA LEU A 815 -5.57 -16.28 -4.76
C LEU A 815 -5.71 -16.27 -3.23
N GLU A 816 -6.86 -16.68 -2.69
CA GLU A 816 -7.06 -16.86 -1.25
C GLU A 816 -6.14 -17.94 -0.67
N GLN A 817 -5.86 -18.99 -1.45
CA GLN A 817 -4.90 -20.03 -1.09
C GLN A 817 -3.45 -19.52 -1.12
N GLU A 818 -3.06 -18.70 -2.11
CA GLU A 818 -1.73 -18.09 -2.19
C GLU A 818 -1.50 -17.02 -1.08
N GLU A 819 -2.53 -16.26 -0.67
CA GLU A 819 -2.42 -15.26 0.42
C GLU A 819 -2.24 -15.92 1.82
N ARG A 820 -2.69 -17.17 2.02
CA ARG A 820 -2.41 -17.94 3.25
C ARG A 820 -0.93 -18.28 3.42
N PHE A 821 -0.17 -18.51 2.33
CA PHE A 821 1.26 -18.84 2.39
C PHE A 821 2.19 -17.62 2.61
N MET A 822 1.66 -16.44 2.93
CA MET A 822 2.40 -15.17 2.90
C MET A 822 2.64 -14.48 4.25
N LYS A 823 2.01 -14.91 5.36
CA LYS A 823 2.14 -14.23 6.67
C LYS A 823 3.13 -14.96 7.61
N PRO A 824 4.21 -14.30 8.09
CA PRO A 824 5.05 -14.83 9.16
C PRO A 824 4.39 -14.63 10.53
N GLU A 825 4.44 -15.64 11.40
CA GLU A 825 4.00 -15.52 12.80
C GLU A 825 4.99 -14.69 13.64
N SER A 826 4.64 -13.43 13.91
CA SER A 826 5.34 -12.62 14.90
C SER A 826 4.95 -13.06 16.31
N ARG A 827 5.72 -13.99 16.89
CA ARG A 827 5.65 -14.37 18.31
C ARG A 827 5.68 -13.12 19.22
N ASN A 828 4.62 -12.88 19.98
CA ASN A 828 4.67 -12.09 21.21
C ASN A 828 4.52 -13.02 22.41
N SER A 829 5.65 -13.46 22.98
CA SER A 829 5.66 -13.96 24.36
C SER A 829 5.37 -12.78 25.28
N ARG A 830 4.35 -12.90 26.13
CA ARG A 830 4.09 -11.93 27.19
C ARG A 830 5.21 -11.99 28.22
N GLY A 831 5.64 -10.83 28.72
CA GLY A 831 6.59 -10.76 29.83
C GLY A 831 5.98 -11.25 31.14
N SER A 832 6.85 -11.70 32.05
CA SER A 832 6.55 -11.66 33.49
C SER A 832 6.47 -10.20 33.96
N LEU A 833 5.84 -9.97 35.11
CA LEU A 833 5.90 -8.71 35.84
C LEU A 833 6.08 -9.06 37.31
N ASP A 834 7.07 -8.45 37.95
CA ASP A 834 7.61 -8.89 39.23
C ASP A 834 6.73 -8.52 40.43
N GLN A 835 6.90 -9.28 41.52
CA GLN A 835 6.59 -8.83 42.87
C GLN A 835 7.53 -9.50 43.89
N GLU A 836 8.49 -8.74 44.42
CA GLU A 836 9.22 -9.11 45.64
C GLU A 836 8.47 -8.61 46.88
N ASP A 837 8.32 -9.46 47.90
CA ASP A 837 8.91 -9.29 49.25
C ASP A 837 8.54 -10.51 50.15
N GLY A 838 9.14 -10.66 51.34
CA GLY A 838 8.43 -11.27 52.48
C GLY A 838 8.72 -12.73 52.90
N SER A 839 9.95 -13.22 52.76
CA SER A 839 10.48 -14.52 53.26
C SER A 839 9.84 -15.16 54.51
N LEU A 840 9.53 -16.48 54.49
CA LEU A 840 10.09 -17.54 55.38
C LEU A 840 9.32 -18.91 55.37
N GLN A 841 10.08 -20.01 55.42
CA GLN A 841 9.77 -21.37 55.94
C GLN A 841 8.60 -22.23 55.38
N GLY A 842 8.90 -23.52 55.13
CA GLY A 842 7.92 -24.64 55.19
C GLY A 842 8.03 -25.40 56.53
N PRO A 843 7.53 -26.65 56.72
CA PRO A 843 7.15 -27.63 55.67
C PRO A 843 5.93 -28.57 55.97
N VAL A 844 5.61 -29.48 55.02
CA VAL A 844 5.21 -30.91 55.23
C VAL A 844 3.85 -31.32 55.92
N MET A 845 3.07 -32.11 55.15
CA MET A 845 2.12 -33.22 55.52
C MET A 845 0.70 -33.06 56.15
N VAL A 846 -0.24 -33.82 55.53
CA VAL A 846 -1.32 -34.68 56.11
C VAL A 846 -2.67 -34.09 56.62
N LEU A 847 -3.71 -34.29 55.80
CA LEU A 847 -5.04 -34.98 55.99
C LEU A 847 -5.53 -35.36 57.42
N PRO A 848 -6.84 -35.72 57.61
CA PRO A 848 -8.11 -35.18 57.09
C PRO A 848 -9.25 -35.15 58.16
N LEU A 849 -10.49 -34.75 57.80
CA LEU A 849 -11.84 -35.18 58.30
C LEU A 849 -12.88 -34.08 57.95
N SER A 850 -14.19 -34.32 57.72
CA SER A 850 -14.93 -35.50 57.23
C SER A 850 -16.40 -35.16 56.97
N THR A 851 -17.01 -35.73 55.93
CA THR A 851 -18.47 -35.95 55.85
C THR A 851 -18.77 -37.46 55.95
N PRO A 852 -19.89 -37.87 56.55
CA PRO A 852 -20.35 -39.26 56.49
C PRO A 852 -21.10 -39.55 55.17
N GLU A 853 -21.07 -40.81 54.73
CA GLU A 853 -21.68 -41.31 53.49
C GLU A 853 -22.32 -42.70 53.75
N GLN A 854 -22.69 -43.42 52.68
CA GLN A 854 -23.03 -44.86 52.60
C GLN A 854 -24.53 -45.26 52.80
N VAL A 855 -25.12 -46.22 52.07
CA VAL A 855 -24.61 -47.07 50.94
C VAL A 855 -25.76 -47.63 50.06
N ALA A 856 -25.45 -48.13 48.85
CA ALA A 856 -26.37 -48.83 47.90
C ALA A 856 -26.24 -50.38 48.04
N PRO A 857 -26.18 -51.31 47.03
CA PRO A 857 -26.51 -51.37 45.57
C PRO A 857 -27.44 -52.62 45.28
N PRO A 858 -27.39 -53.47 44.19
CA PRO A 858 -26.75 -53.42 42.84
C PRO A 858 -27.52 -54.00 41.58
N LYS A 859 -26.98 -53.68 40.36
CA LYS A 859 -26.90 -54.47 39.07
C LYS A 859 -28.01 -54.38 37.96
N LYS A 860 -27.66 -54.85 36.73
CA LYS A 860 -28.20 -54.57 35.34
C LYS A 860 -28.62 -55.88 34.59
N PRO A 861 -29.03 -55.99 33.27
CA PRO A 861 -29.22 -55.05 32.10
C PRO A 861 -30.62 -55.26 31.37
N PRO A 862 -30.92 -55.19 30.02
CA PRO A 862 -30.23 -54.73 28.78
C PRO A 862 -31.04 -53.84 27.75
N ARG A 863 -31.66 -54.41 26.67
CA ARG A 863 -32.29 -53.82 25.43
C ARG A 863 -33.16 -54.93 24.71
N PRO A 864 -33.87 -54.77 23.55
CA PRO A 864 -34.01 -53.66 22.57
C PRO A 864 -35.48 -53.32 22.10
N GLY A 865 -35.67 -52.39 21.12
CA GLY A 865 -36.92 -52.28 20.32
C GLY A 865 -37.24 -50.91 19.65
N ALA A 866 -37.85 -50.91 18.45
CA ALA A 866 -38.45 -49.79 17.67
C ALA A 866 -39.22 -50.36 16.43
N PRO A 867 -39.98 -49.60 15.58
CA PRO A 867 -40.46 -48.21 15.62
C PRO A 867 -42.02 -48.06 15.40
N GLY A 868 -42.59 -46.85 15.22
CA GLY A 868 -43.91 -46.68 14.53
C GLY A 868 -44.78 -45.40 14.72
N LEU A 869 -44.82 -44.53 13.69
CA LEU A 869 -45.97 -43.84 13.04
C LEU A 869 -47.10 -43.04 13.79
N GLY A 870 -47.49 -41.88 13.19
CA GLY A 870 -48.73 -41.09 13.42
C GLY A 870 -48.60 -39.91 14.42
N GLY A 871 -49.16 -38.69 14.24
CA GLY A 871 -50.09 -38.09 13.25
C GLY A 871 -51.52 -37.89 13.81
N GLY A 872 -52.20 -36.74 13.79
CA GLY A 872 -51.93 -35.35 13.32
C GLY A 872 -53.16 -34.43 13.54
N HIS A 873 -53.16 -33.18 13.02
CA HIS A 873 -54.28 -32.18 13.03
C HIS A 873 -54.62 -31.52 14.41
N ALA A 874 -55.20 -30.31 14.57
CA ALA A 874 -55.47 -29.12 13.70
C ALA A 874 -56.05 -27.95 14.58
N ASN A 875 -56.33 -26.69 14.16
CA ASN A 875 -55.69 -25.72 13.23
C ASN A 875 -56.60 -24.46 13.04
N ALA A 876 -56.25 -23.24 13.51
CA ALA A 876 -56.90 -21.97 13.05
C ALA A 876 -56.22 -20.65 13.50
N ASN A 877 -55.88 -19.79 12.52
CA ASN A 877 -55.99 -18.31 12.45
C ASN A 877 -55.27 -17.38 13.48
N SER A 878 -54.74 -16.20 13.11
CA SER A 878 -54.66 -15.52 11.78
C SER A 878 -53.62 -14.39 11.72
N THR A 879 -53.18 -14.07 10.49
CA THR A 879 -52.55 -12.80 10.00
C THR A 879 -51.28 -12.25 10.68
N ASP A 880 -50.15 -12.32 9.97
CA ASP A 880 -49.18 -11.21 9.89
C ASP A 880 -48.39 -11.25 8.56
N GLY A 881 -47.53 -10.25 8.30
CA GLY A 881 -46.99 -9.88 6.98
C GLY A 881 -45.81 -10.68 6.39
N TYR A 882 -45.44 -10.29 5.17
CA TYR A 882 -44.47 -10.97 4.28
C TYR A 882 -43.06 -11.16 4.88
N ASN A 883 -42.60 -12.41 4.91
CA ASN A 883 -41.20 -12.74 5.19
C ASN A 883 -40.81 -14.14 4.63
N GLU A 884 -40.69 -14.28 3.30
CA GLU A 884 -40.13 -15.51 2.70
C GLU A 884 -38.59 -15.48 2.72
N GLY A 885 -38.03 -15.88 3.86
CA GLY A 885 -36.65 -16.36 3.90
C GLY A 885 -36.54 -17.74 3.25
N VAL A 886 -35.63 -17.90 2.29
CA VAL A 886 -35.40 -19.18 1.61
C VAL A 886 -35.03 -20.26 2.63
N LYS A 887 -35.89 -21.27 2.76
CA LYS A 887 -35.60 -22.49 3.53
C LYS A 887 -34.53 -23.32 2.82
N ILE A 888 -33.27 -23.02 3.10
CA ILE A 888 -32.17 -23.94 2.81
C ILE A 888 -32.39 -25.19 3.66
N GLN A 889 -32.86 -26.28 3.03
CA GLN A 889 -32.77 -27.60 3.63
C GLN A 889 -31.29 -27.92 3.88
N PRO A 890 -30.92 -28.56 5.01
CA PRO A 890 -29.57 -29.07 5.16
C PRO A 890 -29.35 -30.18 4.12
N GLN A 891 -28.75 -29.85 2.99
CA GLN A 891 -28.13 -30.86 2.14
C GLN A 891 -27.09 -31.60 2.98
N GLU A 892 -27.19 -32.92 3.06
CA GLU A 892 -26.16 -33.75 3.69
C GLU A 892 -24.89 -33.68 2.84
N ILE A 893 -24.03 -32.72 3.14
CA ILE A 893 -22.65 -32.68 2.67
C ILE A 893 -21.94 -33.87 3.30
N ASN A 894 -22.02 -35.03 2.65
CA ASN A 894 -21.14 -36.16 2.90
C ASN A 894 -19.76 -35.78 2.35
N PRO A 895 -18.76 -35.45 3.19
CA PRO A 895 -17.42 -35.17 2.68
C PRO A 895 -16.83 -36.47 2.10
N PRO A 896 -16.09 -36.42 0.98
CA PRO A 896 -15.32 -37.56 0.53
C PRO A 896 -14.29 -37.96 1.62
N PRO A 897 -13.89 -39.24 1.72
CA PRO A 897 -13.30 -39.77 2.95
C PRO A 897 -12.00 -39.07 3.36
N THR A 898 -11.87 -38.78 4.66
CA THR A 898 -10.55 -38.86 5.32
C THR A 898 -9.99 -40.26 5.08
N ALA A 899 -8.67 -40.38 4.95
CA ALA A 899 -8.05 -41.56 4.34
C ALA A 899 -8.49 -42.90 4.99
N ASN A 900 -8.43 -43.98 4.17
CA ASN A 900 -8.79 -45.37 4.51
C ASN A 900 -7.90 -45.95 5.64
N LEU A 901 -8.17 -45.52 6.87
CA LEU A 901 -7.73 -46.12 8.12
C LEU A 901 -8.97 -46.62 8.85
N ASP A 902 -8.82 -47.68 9.67
CA ASP A 902 -9.86 -48.04 10.62
C ASP A 902 -10.07 -46.90 11.63
N ARG A 903 -11.32 -46.45 11.79
CA ARG A 903 -11.72 -45.39 12.74
C ARG A 903 -12.31 -45.95 14.03
N SER A 904 -12.47 -47.27 14.11
CA SER A 904 -12.91 -47.95 15.33
C SER A 904 -11.93 -47.62 16.46
N ASN A 905 -12.41 -46.90 17.48
CA ASN A 905 -11.63 -46.48 18.65
C ASN A 905 -10.58 -45.36 18.40
N ASP A 906 -10.69 -44.58 17.32
CA ASP A 906 -9.83 -43.40 17.08
C ASP A 906 -10.32 -42.16 17.88
N LYS A 907 -9.82 -42.03 19.12
CA LYS A 907 -10.12 -40.90 20.01
C LYS A 907 -9.94 -39.52 19.36
N VAL A 908 -8.99 -39.35 18.43
CA VAL A 908 -8.74 -38.04 17.80
C VAL A 908 -9.87 -37.72 16.81
N TYR A 909 -10.23 -38.68 15.96
CA TYR A 909 -11.37 -38.56 15.04
C TYR A 909 -12.70 -38.31 15.77
N GLU A 910 -12.95 -39.01 16.87
CA GLU A 910 -14.16 -38.81 17.70
C GLU A 910 -14.23 -37.39 18.28
N ASN A 911 -13.12 -36.86 18.79
CA ASN A 911 -13.10 -35.52 19.40
C ASN A 911 -13.11 -34.37 18.36
N VAL A 912 -12.48 -34.55 17.19
CA VAL A 912 -12.67 -33.60 16.06
C VAL A 912 -14.14 -33.58 15.63
N THR A 913 -14.77 -34.75 15.52
CA THR A 913 -16.20 -34.85 15.20
C THR A 913 -17.07 -34.18 16.29
N GLY A 914 -16.68 -34.27 17.56
CA GLY A 914 -17.33 -33.56 18.67
C GLY A 914 -17.21 -32.03 18.56
N LEU A 915 -16.03 -31.50 18.24
CA LEU A 915 -15.79 -30.07 18.06
C LEU A 915 -16.53 -29.51 16.85
N VAL A 916 -16.53 -30.22 15.71
CA VAL A 916 -17.30 -29.84 14.52
C VAL A 916 -18.81 -29.81 14.84
N LYS A 917 -19.33 -30.78 15.60
CA LYS A 917 -20.73 -30.76 16.07
C LYS A 917 -21.04 -29.56 16.96
N ALA A 918 -20.17 -29.21 17.92
CA ALA A 918 -20.36 -28.03 18.76
C ALA A 918 -20.41 -26.73 17.96
N VAL A 919 -19.58 -26.60 16.91
CA VAL A 919 -19.59 -25.44 15.99
C VAL A 919 -20.86 -25.38 15.14
N ILE A 920 -21.37 -26.52 14.65
CA ILE A 920 -22.63 -26.59 13.90
C ILE A 920 -23.83 -26.29 14.83
N GLU A 921 -23.80 -26.77 16.06
CA GLU A 921 -24.84 -26.47 17.06
C GLU A 921 -24.84 -24.98 17.42
N MET A 922 -23.66 -24.38 17.64
CA MET A 922 -23.50 -22.94 17.79
C MET A 922 -24.05 -22.19 16.57
N SER A 923 -23.74 -22.58 15.34
CA SER A 923 -24.18 -21.86 14.15
C SER A 923 -25.69 -21.93 13.93
N SER A 924 -26.33 -23.02 14.33
CA SER A 924 -27.80 -23.15 14.34
C SER A 924 -28.48 -22.24 15.38
N LYS A 925 -27.87 -22.07 16.56
CA LYS A 925 -28.46 -21.31 17.68
C LYS A 925 -28.20 -19.81 17.59
N ILE A 926 -27.10 -19.37 16.98
CA ILE A 926 -26.65 -17.97 17.03
C ILE A 926 -27.63 -16.96 16.45
N GLN A 927 -28.49 -17.37 15.51
CA GLN A 927 -29.41 -16.47 14.81
C GLN A 927 -30.53 -15.95 15.72
N PRO A 928 -31.39 -16.81 16.33
CA PRO A 928 -32.40 -16.36 17.29
C PRO A 928 -31.83 -15.88 18.63
N ALA A 929 -30.60 -16.29 19.00
CA ALA A 929 -30.07 -16.12 20.34
C ALA A 929 -29.77 -14.68 20.77
N SER A 930 -29.85 -14.45 22.08
CA SER A 930 -29.54 -13.20 22.77
C SER A 930 -28.04 -13.11 23.18
N PRO A 931 -27.52 -11.90 23.53
CA PRO A 931 -26.10 -11.70 23.87
C PRO A 931 -25.59 -12.54 25.04
N GLU A 932 -26.47 -12.87 25.97
CA GLU A 932 -26.19 -13.67 27.16
C GLU A 932 -25.88 -15.13 26.78
N GLU A 933 -26.49 -15.62 25.71
CA GLU A 933 -26.36 -17.00 25.21
C GLU A 933 -25.10 -17.23 24.38
N TYR A 934 -24.42 -16.19 23.88
CA TYR A 934 -23.18 -16.38 23.10
C TYR A 934 -22.04 -16.97 23.97
N VAL A 935 -22.02 -16.63 25.27
CA VAL A 935 -20.99 -17.10 26.21
C VAL A 935 -21.04 -18.62 26.44
N PRO A 936 -22.19 -19.25 26.76
CA PRO A 936 -22.24 -20.71 26.84
C PRO A 936 -21.91 -21.40 25.51
N MET A 937 -22.37 -20.90 24.35
CA MET A 937 -22.03 -21.51 23.05
C MET A 937 -20.51 -21.56 22.80
N VAL A 938 -19.80 -20.45 23.00
CA VAL A 938 -18.33 -20.40 22.82
C VAL A 938 -17.60 -21.23 23.89
N LYS A 939 -18.17 -21.33 25.09
CA LYS A 939 -17.65 -22.20 26.17
C LYS A 939 -17.77 -23.68 25.82
N ASP A 940 -18.86 -24.11 25.19
CA ASP A 940 -19.09 -25.50 24.78
C ASP A 940 -18.13 -25.90 23.64
N VAL A 941 -17.94 -25.02 22.65
CA VAL A 941 -16.90 -25.15 21.61
C VAL A 941 -15.50 -25.25 22.25
N GLY A 942 -15.18 -24.39 23.22
CA GLY A 942 -13.92 -24.43 23.96
C GLY A 942 -13.71 -25.70 24.81
N LEU A 943 -14.80 -26.31 25.30
CA LEU A 943 -14.75 -27.59 26.03
C LEU A 943 -14.49 -28.76 25.09
N ALA A 944 -15.13 -28.77 23.92
CA ALA A 944 -14.87 -29.77 22.88
C ALA A 944 -13.42 -29.69 22.39
N LEU A 945 -12.88 -28.47 22.15
CA LEU A 945 -11.47 -28.29 21.80
C LEU A 945 -10.52 -28.79 22.90
N ARG A 946 -10.79 -28.50 24.18
CA ARG A 946 -9.96 -29.01 25.28
C ARG A 946 -9.89 -30.55 25.30
N THR A 947 -11.01 -31.19 25.00
CA THR A 947 -11.10 -32.67 24.97
C THR A 947 -10.34 -33.24 23.77
N LEU A 948 -10.40 -32.58 22.61
CA LEU A 948 -9.57 -32.89 21.45
C LEU A 948 -8.07 -32.76 21.74
N LEU A 949 -7.63 -31.63 22.31
CA LEU A 949 -6.21 -31.39 22.59
C LEU A 949 -5.64 -32.46 23.53
N ALA A 950 -6.38 -32.83 24.60
CA ALA A 950 -5.97 -33.91 25.51
C ALA A 950 -5.86 -35.28 24.81
N ALA A 951 -6.78 -35.62 23.90
CA ALA A 951 -6.69 -36.85 23.12
C ALA A 951 -5.51 -36.86 22.13
N VAL A 952 -5.10 -35.69 21.64
CA VAL A 952 -3.89 -35.53 20.81
C VAL A 952 -2.63 -35.61 21.65
N ASP A 953 -2.60 -35.05 22.85
CA ASP A 953 -1.48 -35.17 23.80
C ASP A 953 -1.24 -36.62 24.23
N GLU A 954 -2.30 -37.41 24.45
CA GLU A 954 -2.18 -38.87 24.63
C GLU A 954 -1.61 -39.59 23.39
N THR A 955 -1.84 -39.06 22.18
CA THR A 955 -1.45 -39.67 20.91
C THR A 955 0.00 -39.35 20.52
N ILE A 956 0.48 -38.13 20.78
CA ILE A 956 1.82 -37.66 20.39
C ILE A 956 2.96 -38.64 20.73
N PRO A 957 3.05 -39.24 21.94
CA PRO A 957 4.10 -40.21 22.28
C PRO A 957 4.13 -41.47 21.41
N THR A 958 3.05 -41.79 20.70
CA THR A 958 2.97 -42.95 19.78
C THR A 958 3.44 -42.62 18.36
N LEU A 959 3.55 -41.33 18.02
CA LEU A 959 3.97 -40.86 16.70
C LEU A 959 5.51 -40.72 16.62
N PRO A 960 6.12 -40.76 15.41
CA PRO A 960 7.57 -40.60 15.25
C PRO A 960 8.00 -39.17 15.61
N SER A 961 9.13 -39.02 16.31
CA SER A 961 9.62 -37.73 16.82
C SER A 961 9.79 -36.64 15.75
N GLY A 962 10.09 -37.00 14.50
CA GLY A 962 10.14 -36.06 13.38
C GLY A 962 8.80 -35.38 13.04
N SER A 963 7.67 -35.95 13.50
CA SER A 963 6.32 -35.42 13.26
C SER A 963 5.73 -34.62 14.42
N HIS A 964 6.30 -34.74 15.63
CA HIS A 964 5.78 -34.08 16.85
C HIS A 964 5.64 -32.57 16.65
N ARG A 965 6.63 -31.95 15.99
CA ARG A 965 6.62 -30.51 15.68
C ARG A 965 5.47 -30.08 14.75
N GLU A 966 5.04 -30.93 13.82
CA GLU A 966 3.92 -30.63 12.91
C GLU A 966 2.59 -30.63 13.69
N VAL A 967 2.39 -31.65 14.53
CA VAL A 967 1.21 -31.78 15.42
C VAL A 967 1.16 -30.63 16.44
N GLU A 968 2.28 -30.32 17.08
CA GLU A 968 2.43 -29.20 18.03
C GLU A 968 2.06 -27.83 17.44
N MET A 969 2.36 -27.59 16.15
CA MET A 969 2.02 -26.33 15.48
C MET A 969 0.52 -26.25 15.20
N ALA A 970 -0.10 -27.35 14.77
CA ALA A 970 -1.55 -27.43 14.58
C ALA A 970 -2.31 -27.30 15.92
N GLN A 971 -1.83 -27.88 17.03
CA GLN A 971 -2.40 -27.63 18.36
C GLN A 971 -2.35 -26.15 18.77
N LYS A 972 -1.25 -25.44 18.44
CA LYS A 972 -1.09 -24.01 18.76
C LYS A 972 -2.03 -23.12 17.93
N LEU A 973 -2.26 -23.48 16.66
CA LEU A 973 -3.23 -22.82 15.79
C LEU A 973 -4.65 -22.83 16.41
N LEU A 974 -5.16 -24.01 16.81
CA LEU A 974 -6.51 -24.12 17.40
C LEU A 974 -6.69 -23.28 18.68
N ASN A 975 -5.65 -23.12 19.48
CA ASN A 975 -5.68 -22.26 20.66
C ASN A 975 -5.75 -20.77 20.28
N SER A 976 -5.16 -20.37 19.15
CA SER A 976 -5.30 -19.04 18.57
C SER A 976 -6.70 -18.81 18.01
N ASP A 977 -7.27 -19.79 17.31
CA ASP A 977 -8.61 -19.68 16.70
C ASP A 977 -9.72 -19.58 17.76
N LEU A 978 -9.61 -20.33 18.87
CA LEU A 978 -10.51 -20.16 20.01
C LEU A 978 -10.37 -18.76 20.65
N ALA A 979 -9.16 -18.20 20.71
CA ALA A 979 -8.94 -16.85 21.22
C ALA A 979 -9.59 -15.78 20.32
N GLU A 980 -9.50 -15.93 18.99
CA GLU A 980 -10.18 -15.01 18.06
C GLU A 980 -11.70 -15.19 18.07
N LEU A 981 -12.22 -16.41 18.21
CA LEU A 981 -13.65 -16.67 18.44
C LEU A 981 -14.16 -15.93 19.69
N ILE A 982 -13.41 -15.98 20.79
CA ILE A 982 -13.72 -15.22 22.03
C ILE A 982 -13.66 -13.70 21.80
N ASN A 983 -12.75 -13.20 20.94
CA ASN A 983 -12.70 -11.78 20.58
C ASN A 983 -13.92 -11.36 19.74
N LYS A 984 -14.30 -12.14 18.71
CA LYS A 984 -15.49 -11.88 17.89
C LYS A 984 -16.78 -11.93 18.72
N MET A 985 -16.86 -12.86 19.68
CA MET A 985 -17.98 -12.95 20.63
C MET A 985 -18.12 -11.66 21.46
N LYS A 986 -17.02 -11.14 22.02
CA LYS A 986 -17.04 -9.88 22.79
C LYS A 986 -17.49 -8.70 21.94
N LEU A 987 -17.06 -8.60 20.68
CA LEU A 987 -17.51 -7.57 19.75
C LEU A 987 -19.01 -7.72 19.42
N ALA A 988 -19.49 -8.95 19.20
CA ALA A 988 -20.92 -9.22 18.96
C ALA A 988 -21.81 -8.91 20.18
N GLN A 989 -21.29 -8.99 21.40
CA GLN A 989 -21.96 -8.51 22.61
C GLN A 989 -21.91 -6.97 22.71
N GLN A 990 -20.73 -6.36 22.49
CA GLN A 990 -20.53 -4.91 22.62
C GLN A 990 -21.39 -4.08 21.64
N TYR A 991 -21.54 -4.56 20.40
CA TYR A 991 -22.22 -3.84 19.32
C TYR A 991 -23.66 -4.30 19.07
N VAL A 992 -24.26 -5.04 20.01
CA VAL A 992 -25.61 -5.62 19.85
C VAL A 992 -26.71 -4.59 19.60
N MET A 993 -26.65 -3.42 20.24
CA MET A 993 -27.65 -2.34 20.08
C MET A 993 -27.36 -1.41 18.88
N THR A 994 -26.66 -1.91 17.85
CA THR A 994 -26.27 -1.13 16.66
C THR A 994 -26.68 -1.84 15.37
N SER A 995 -26.76 -1.09 14.27
CA SER A 995 -26.99 -1.65 12.92
C SER A 995 -25.94 -2.69 12.50
N LEU A 996 -24.77 -2.73 13.14
CA LEU A 996 -23.68 -3.67 12.85
C LEU A 996 -23.85 -5.04 13.55
N GLN A 997 -24.92 -5.26 14.32
CA GLN A 997 -25.16 -6.52 15.06
C GLN A 997 -25.04 -7.77 14.16
N GLN A 998 -25.60 -7.73 12.95
CA GLN A 998 -25.56 -8.86 12.02
C GLN A 998 -24.14 -9.14 11.50
N ASP A 999 -23.34 -8.11 11.23
CA ASP A 999 -21.95 -8.28 10.79
C ASP A 999 -21.05 -8.86 11.88
N TYR A 1000 -21.27 -8.49 13.14
CA TYR A 1000 -20.53 -9.09 14.26
C TYR A 1000 -21.00 -10.52 14.58
N LYS A 1001 -22.30 -10.85 14.45
CA LYS A 1001 -22.77 -12.26 14.45
C LYS A 1001 -22.09 -13.06 13.32
N LYS A 1002 -22.02 -12.51 12.10
CA LYS A 1002 -21.35 -13.13 10.94
C LYS A 1002 -19.85 -13.35 11.17
N GLN A 1003 -19.15 -12.37 11.75
CA GLN A 1003 -17.72 -12.53 12.10
C GLN A 1003 -17.49 -13.62 13.16
N MET A 1004 -18.37 -13.73 14.17
CA MET A 1004 -18.29 -14.80 15.17
C MET A 1004 -18.51 -16.19 14.55
N LEU A 1005 -19.43 -16.32 13.60
CA LEU A 1005 -19.60 -17.56 12.81
C LEU A 1005 -18.35 -17.90 11.99
N THR A 1006 -17.76 -16.94 11.29
CA THR A 1006 -16.53 -17.17 10.49
C THR A 1006 -15.37 -17.68 11.36
N ALA A 1007 -15.20 -17.14 12.57
CA ALA A 1007 -14.18 -17.61 13.51
C ALA A 1007 -14.47 -19.05 14.02
N ALA A 1008 -15.73 -19.38 14.30
CA ALA A 1008 -16.11 -20.73 14.71
C ALA A 1008 -15.90 -21.77 13.59
N HIS A 1009 -16.24 -21.41 12.34
CA HIS A 1009 -16.01 -22.27 11.18
C HIS A 1009 -14.50 -22.46 10.87
N ALA A 1010 -13.65 -21.45 11.08
CA ALA A 1010 -12.20 -21.59 10.95
C ALA A 1010 -11.66 -22.65 11.92
N LEU A 1011 -11.99 -22.53 13.22
CA LEU A 1011 -11.60 -23.50 14.25
C LEU A 1011 -12.04 -24.95 13.91
N ALA A 1012 -13.22 -25.13 13.31
CA ALA A 1012 -13.69 -26.45 12.86
C ALA A 1012 -12.90 -27.00 11.65
N VAL A 1013 -12.52 -26.14 10.70
CA VAL A 1013 -11.68 -26.52 9.55
C VAL A 1013 -10.28 -26.90 10.00
N ASP A 1014 -9.65 -26.10 10.86
CA ASP A 1014 -8.30 -26.38 11.33
C ASP A 1014 -8.24 -27.57 12.31
N ALA A 1015 -9.33 -27.87 13.01
CA ALA A 1015 -9.45 -29.12 13.78
C ALA A 1015 -9.47 -30.36 12.87
N LYS A 1016 -10.07 -30.25 11.67
CA LYS A 1016 -9.96 -31.29 10.64
C LYS A 1016 -8.53 -31.35 10.07
N ASN A 1017 -7.88 -30.21 9.84
CA ASN A 1017 -6.48 -30.19 9.36
C ASN A 1017 -5.51 -30.90 10.34
N LEU A 1018 -5.72 -30.76 11.65
CA LEU A 1018 -4.97 -31.49 12.68
C LEU A 1018 -5.14 -33.03 12.57
N LEU A 1019 -6.36 -33.50 12.34
CA LEU A 1019 -6.65 -34.92 12.06
C LEU A 1019 -5.99 -35.39 10.76
N ASP A 1020 -6.12 -34.62 9.67
CA ASP A 1020 -5.54 -34.95 8.36
C ASP A 1020 -3.99 -35.01 8.43
N VAL A 1021 -3.34 -34.23 9.30
CA VAL A 1021 -1.90 -34.33 9.60
C VAL A 1021 -1.57 -35.62 10.37
N ILE A 1022 -2.31 -35.91 11.45
CA ILE A 1022 -2.08 -37.12 12.27
C ILE A 1022 -2.29 -38.39 11.43
N ASP A 1023 -3.28 -38.40 10.54
CA ASP A 1023 -3.53 -39.52 9.61
C ASP A 1023 -2.43 -39.69 8.57
N GLN A 1024 -1.88 -38.60 8.02
CA GLN A 1024 -0.71 -38.69 7.14
C GLN A 1024 0.50 -39.31 7.86
N VAL A 1025 0.71 -39.01 9.15
CA VAL A 1025 1.77 -39.62 9.95
C VAL A 1025 1.50 -41.12 10.16
N ARG A 1026 0.27 -41.49 10.57
CA ARG A 1026 -0.17 -42.89 10.72
C ARG A 1026 0.01 -43.70 9.43
N LEU A 1027 -0.32 -43.12 8.27
CA LEU A 1027 -0.13 -43.75 6.95
C LEU A 1027 1.36 -43.96 6.62
N ARG A 1028 2.22 -42.96 6.87
CA ARG A 1028 3.68 -43.09 6.68
C ARG A 1028 4.27 -44.20 7.56
N MET A 1029 3.78 -44.37 8.79
CA MET A 1029 4.17 -45.49 9.67
C MET A 1029 3.73 -46.83 9.09
N ALA A 1030 2.49 -46.94 8.60
CA ALA A 1030 1.96 -48.16 8.01
C ALA A 1030 2.71 -48.59 6.73
N THR A 1031 3.13 -47.64 5.88
CA THR A 1031 3.92 -47.94 4.68
C THR A 1031 5.39 -48.25 4.96
N GLY A 1032 5.96 -47.69 6.04
CA GLY A 1032 7.34 -47.98 6.47
C GLY A 1032 7.54 -49.36 7.11
N ALA A 1033 6.47 -50.07 7.46
CA ALA A 1033 6.51 -51.33 8.20
C ALA A 1033 6.56 -52.60 7.31
N ARG A 1034 7.34 -52.59 6.23
CA ARG A 1034 7.68 -53.80 5.45
C ARG A 1034 9.20 -54.03 5.43
N PRO A 1035 9.71 -55.18 5.94
CA PRO A 1035 11.13 -55.49 5.87
C PRO A 1035 11.52 -56.11 4.52
N ARG A 1036 12.59 -55.57 3.92
CA ARG A 1036 13.17 -55.86 2.58
C ARG A 1036 12.45 -55.20 1.42
#